data_AF-C5BWF6-F1
#
_entry.id   AF-C5BWF6-F1
#
_cell.length_a   1.000
_cell.length_b   1.000
_cell.length_c   1.000
_cell.angle_alpha   90.00
_cell.angle_beta   90.00
_cell.angle_gamma   90.00
#
_symmetry.space_group_name_H-M   'P 1'
#
loop_
_entity.id
_entity.type
_entity.pdbx_description
1 polymer ?
#
loop_
_entity_poly.entity_id
_entity_poly.type
_entity_poly.pdbx_seq_one_letter_code
_entity_poly.pdbx_strand_id
1 'polypeptide(L)'
;MLSLSQPITVDDMTVYRDHADPNRFWYLPPHVAIGETADGSRPAFQFMAFKPAEAGTGLEGGGFVMFESVLTLAPNAESRIRARVASEPGVTATPILAQPPFDGGTVQCIALDLQGSGGTEAPDGGPGTFRAVESILGATVPSMDHRNVAAFSLKLTQAGATIVREAMTDGMAPIGVVYTMNYLAMRPALDVEITADFERIFNHFSASIEAQYKFVKAGIDAAFESLVQEGAITIKVVNFTGEADEVEQEKWALEFFKNDLLAKWFEPTLVPGQLATSGASATIPTPPATPPATPPATPPAGGTPPAGGTPPAGGTPPAGGTPPAGGTTAPVLQRATLTTTASSPNPLPAGLAVTHQPSATGTSETVTVTGAGAKVTVDGKAVTPGAGGAVVIDVAAASSHPITVEWPGTATEQVFGLFFDFDKPARNGWAVQPPSTEFRSYVSNSTTDPRYQDASGTLRIEGDGAWTGPERGADRLRAWILALPGTKSVRLSAHASHEHSPAVSDDTQRTRYNQQLSERRLAVAHAVVTSAGGTIAAEAARGDTPASTRPGTHSPMGGDPDNRVVHVTAQVPGAARTWSGTIARAASTGGTGTGTGTGTGTGTGTGTGTGTGTGTGTGTGTGTGTGTGTGTGGGAKPLELPTAVAFKLKFVRQEERKKLTVKYQRAEAVRRVFAPQGFLGLLIKDLAGDDVLFKEIDLDDPFFREMTITASTATDFAPIGLSRAHIAIDYGDPAVPADHKHHELTFTPQDAAPKTATFFLNSTRDLDYDATIRFDFAPQAGWEADAAHYEVVEADTVKRDLVLNPFEHVEFREIRFEPGVVDWETVASLDIRLEAHGYADPEPRGLLTLTKDSGPQTFRIRGALPGPDGRGVTFTVTQNLTDGTSETAPPAEAVDDVVVVHDLLESALEVVFVPQFDAAAVATVFIDLEYRDDANSYVREVRREIPGTQVEPVRIRIALRDGDLRTYRHRFTFSGPGLFDQRAFVESTEILVPIR
;
A
#
# COMPACT_ATOMS: atom_id res chain seq x y z
N MET A 1 13.77 30.99 -1.83
CA MET A 1 12.68 30.48 -2.69
C MET A 1 12.73 31.19 -4.03
N LEU A 2 12.35 30.49 -5.11
CA LEU A 2 12.26 31.02 -6.47
C LEU A 2 11.39 32.28 -6.52
N SER A 3 11.85 33.33 -7.21
CA SER A 3 11.08 34.55 -7.48
C SER A 3 10.63 34.60 -8.93
N LEU A 4 9.35 34.90 -9.15
CA LEU A 4 8.77 35.15 -10.48
C LEU A 4 9.10 36.56 -11.02
N SER A 5 9.81 37.39 -10.23
CA SER A 5 10.21 38.74 -10.60
C SER A 5 11.41 38.71 -11.55
N GLN A 6 11.32 39.40 -12.68
CA GLN A 6 12.41 39.55 -13.67
C GLN A 6 13.07 38.22 -14.08
N PRO A 7 12.32 37.30 -14.72
CA PRO A 7 12.87 36.06 -15.26
C PRO A 7 13.90 36.34 -16.36
N ILE A 8 14.92 35.48 -16.46
CA ILE A 8 16.06 35.61 -17.37
C ILE A 8 16.02 34.43 -18.34
N THR A 9 15.89 34.69 -19.64
CA THR A 9 15.95 33.64 -20.67
C THR A 9 17.39 33.39 -21.10
N VAL A 10 17.80 32.11 -21.17
CA VAL A 10 19.07 31.66 -21.73
C VAL A 10 18.80 30.42 -22.58
N ASP A 11 19.11 30.48 -23.88
CA ASP A 11 18.87 29.39 -24.85
C ASP A 11 17.47 28.77 -24.74
N ASP A 12 16.44 29.60 -24.86
CA ASP A 12 15.00 29.29 -24.69
C ASP A 12 14.57 28.74 -23.32
N MET A 13 15.51 28.49 -22.39
CA MET A 13 15.23 28.08 -21.02
C MET A 13 15.08 29.30 -20.09
N THR A 14 14.06 29.28 -19.22
CA THR A 14 13.83 30.35 -18.23
C THR A 14 14.56 30.06 -16.92
N VAL A 15 15.31 31.05 -16.45
CA VAL A 15 16.04 31.08 -15.18
C VAL A 15 15.43 32.16 -14.27
N TYR A 16 15.29 31.85 -12.99
CA TYR A 16 14.65 32.71 -12.01
C TYR A 16 15.65 33.10 -10.90
N ARG A 17 15.50 34.30 -10.32
CA ARG A 17 16.30 34.73 -9.16
C ARG A 17 15.76 34.08 -7.87
N ASP A 18 16.58 33.93 -6.84
CA ASP A 18 16.06 33.74 -5.48
C ASP A 18 15.53 35.06 -4.90
N HIS A 19 14.52 34.99 -4.05
CA HIS A 19 13.94 36.14 -3.35
C HIS A 19 14.85 36.82 -2.30
N ALA A 20 15.92 36.17 -1.85
CA ALA A 20 16.73 36.60 -0.70
C ALA A 20 18.25 36.38 -0.88
N ASP A 21 18.65 35.35 -1.64
CA ASP A 21 20.06 35.06 -1.97
C ASP A 21 20.39 35.63 -3.37
N PRO A 22 21.03 36.82 -3.49
CA PRO A 22 21.25 37.47 -4.79
C PRO A 22 22.26 36.73 -5.67
N ASN A 23 22.97 35.74 -5.14
CA ASN A 23 23.89 34.90 -5.89
C ASN A 23 23.26 33.55 -6.32
N ARG A 24 21.99 33.29 -5.97
CA ARG A 24 21.29 32.04 -6.29
C ARG A 24 20.24 32.23 -7.37
N PHE A 25 20.26 31.31 -8.32
CA PHE A 25 19.34 31.23 -9.44
C PHE A 25 18.75 29.82 -9.55
N TRP A 26 17.50 29.78 -9.99
CA TRP A 26 16.71 28.56 -10.09
C TRP A 26 16.38 28.26 -11.55
N TYR A 27 16.55 27.01 -11.99
CA TYR A 27 16.21 26.56 -13.34
C TYR A 27 15.19 25.41 -13.30
N LEU A 28 14.48 25.21 -14.40
CA LEU A 28 13.56 24.09 -14.60
C LEU A 28 14.12 23.19 -15.72
N PRO A 29 14.50 21.93 -15.45
CA PRO A 29 15.18 21.05 -16.41
C PRO A 29 14.22 20.58 -17.53
N PRO A 30 14.32 21.09 -18.76
CA PRO A 30 13.26 20.92 -19.76
C PRO A 30 13.38 19.64 -20.58
N HIS A 31 14.49 18.91 -20.48
CA HIS A 31 14.75 17.72 -21.29
C HIS A 31 14.54 16.45 -20.49
N VAL A 32 13.65 15.58 -20.99
CA VAL A 32 13.60 14.18 -20.58
C VAL A 32 14.69 13.42 -21.33
N ALA A 33 15.53 12.68 -20.60
CA ALA A 33 16.59 11.83 -21.13
C ALA A 33 16.49 10.41 -20.52
N ILE A 34 17.26 9.46 -21.05
CA ILE A 34 17.42 8.13 -20.43
C ILE A 34 18.31 8.26 -19.18
N GLY A 35 18.02 7.48 -18.14
CA GLY A 35 18.92 7.32 -16.99
C GLY A 35 20.23 6.61 -17.35
N GLU A 36 21.09 6.42 -16.35
CA GLU A 36 22.35 5.70 -16.47
C GLU A 36 22.37 4.58 -15.42
N THR A 37 23.07 3.49 -15.69
CA THR A 37 23.27 2.41 -14.71
C THR A 37 23.97 2.93 -13.45
N ALA A 38 23.83 2.25 -12.32
CA ALA A 38 24.30 2.73 -11.01
C ALA A 38 25.84 2.96 -10.90
N ASP A 39 26.61 2.43 -11.86
CA ASP A 39 28.06 2.65 -12.05
C ASP A 39 28.40 3.78 -13.04
N GLY A 40 27.38 4.40 -13.66
CA GLY A 40 27.51 5.41 -14.70
C GLY A 40 28.05 4.90 -16.04
N SER A 41 28.14 3.58 -16.26
CA SER A 41 28.85 3.04 -17.44
C SER A 41 28.01 3.00 -18.71
N ARG A 42 26.69 2.83 -18.59
CA ARG A 42 25.77 2.60 -19.72
C ARG A 42 24.41 3.27 -19.48
N PRO A 43 23.59 3.47 -20.52
CA PRO A 43 22.21 3.87 -20.37
C PRO A 43 21.41 2.85 -19.55
N ALA A 44 20.52 3.33 -18.68
CA ALA A 44 19.51 2.51 -18.03
C ALA A 44 18.36 2.21 -19.01
N PHE A 45 18.63 1.37 -20.01
CA PHE A 45 17.69 0.89 -21.00
C PHE A 45 17.98 -0.57 -21.35
N GLN A 46 16.94 -1.40 -21.50
CA GLN A 46 17.04 -2.77 -21.96
C GLN A 46 15.77 -3.16 -22.74
N PHE A 47 15.95 -3.79 -23.89
CA PHE A 47 14.90 -4.50 -24.61
C PHE A 47 15.16 -6.01 -24.57
N MET A 48 14.11 -6.78 -24.26
CA MET A 48 14.11 -8.24 -24.33
C MET A 48 12.97 -8.69 -25.24
N ALA A 49 13.26 -9.47 -26.27
CA ALA A 49 12.26 -10.13 -27.10
C ALA A 49 12.31 -11.63 -26.85
N PHE A 50 11.15 -12.30 -26.85
CA PHE A 50 11.07 -13.75 -26.77
C PHE A 50 10.25 -14.34 -27.91
N LYS A 51 10.76 -15.44 -28.49
CA LYS A 51 10.12 -16.16 -29.60
C LYS A 51 9.36 -17.38 -29.09
N PRO A 52 8.21 -17.73 -29.70
CA PRO A 52 7.42 -18.89 -29.29
C PRO A 52 8.12 -20.19 -29.70
N ALA A 53 7.99 -21.21 -28.84
CA ALA A 53 8.57 -22.53 -29.00
C ALA A 53 7.75 -23.35 -30.02
N GLU A 54 8.19 -23.36 -31.28
CA GLU A 54 7.46 -23.78 -32.48
C GLU A 54 6.06 -23.14 -32.72
N ALA A 55 5.63 -23.11 -33.99
CA ALA A 55 4.34 -22.56 -34.39
C ALA A 55 3.19 -23.57 -34.19
N GLY A 56 2.33 -23.33 -33.20
CA GLY A 56 1.13 -24.13 -32.93
C GLY A 56 0.98 -24.55 -31.46
N THR A 57 1.95 -24.26 -30.61
CA THR A 57 1.96 -24.60 -29.17
C THR A 57 1.07 -23.72 -28.28
N GLY A 58 0.30 -22.80 -28.86
CA GLY A 58 -0.58 -21.87 -28.13
C GLY A 58 0.13 -20.72 -27.42
N LEU A 59 1.46 -20.72 -27.41
CA LEU A 59 2.28 -19.66 -26.84
C LEU A 59 2.48 -18.55 -27.87
N GLU A 60 2.08 -17.33 -27.56
CA GLU A 60 2.40 -16.15 -28.35
C GLU A 60 3.78 -15.60 -27.95
N GLY A 61 4.53 -15.07 -28.93
CA GLY A 61 5.77 -14.34 -28.64
C GLY A 61 5.52 -12.99 -27.98
N GLY A 62 6.57 -12.27 -27.61
CA GLY A 62 6.42 -10.98 -26.96
C GLY A 62 7.74 -10.31 -26.60
N GLY A 63 7.67 -9.37 -25.68
CA GLY A 63 8.87 -8.73 -25.16
C GLY A 63 8.63 -7.79 -23.99
N PHE A 64 9.73 -7.31 -23.43
CA PHE A 64 9.78 -6.31 -22.38
C PHE A 64 10.70 -5.16 -22.78
N VAL A 65 10.28 -3.92 -22.49
CA VAL A 65 11.16 -2.73 -22.54
C VAL A 65 11.28 -2.20 -21.11
N MET A 66 12.48 -2.18 -20.56
CA MET A 66 12.77 -1.66 -19.23
C MET A 66 13.69 -0.45 -19.36
N PHE A 67 13.35 0.68 -18.75
CA PHE A 67 14.18 1.88 -18.83
C PHE A 67 13.96 2.83 -17.66
N GLU A 68 14.97 3.66 -17.38
CA GLU A 68 14.81 4.85 -16.55
C GLU A 68 14.74 6.11 -17.41
N SER A 69 13.92 7.05 -16.97
CA SER A 69 13.85 8.41 -17.49
C SER A 69 14.26 9.42 -16.41
N VAL A 70 14.89 10.52 -16.82
CA VAL A 70 15.42 11.57 -15.95
C VAL A 70 15.21 12.95 -16.56
N LEU A 71 15.11 13.99 -15.71
CA LEU A 71 15.08 15.39 -16.11
C LEU A 71 16.48 15.99 -16.07
N THR A 72 16.91 16.61 -17.17
CA THR A 72 18.28 17.10 -17.37
C THR A 72 18.35 18.48 -18.03
N LEU A 73 19.54 19.08 -17.98
CA LEU A 73 19.94 20.20 -18.83
C LEU A 73 20.72 19.67 -20.03
N ALA A 74 20.57 20.31 -21.19
CA ALA A 74 21.38 19.99 -22.37
C ALA A 74 22.89 20.19 -22.11
N PRO A 75 23.78 19.41 -22.76
CA PRO A 75 25.22 19.56 -22.61
C PRO A 75 25.71 21.01 -22.74
N ASN A 76 26.56 21.41 -21.80
CA ASN A 76 27.11 22.76 -21.64
C ASN A 76 26.09 23.88 -21.30
N ALA A 77 24.77 23.62 -21.26
CA ALA A 77 23.77 24.67 -20.98
C ALA A 77 23.99 25.31 -19.60
N GLU A 78 24.28 24.50 -18.57
CA GLU A 78 24.58 25.00 -17.22
C GLU A 78 25.72 26.04 -17.22
N SER A 79 26.79 25.81 -17.99
CA SER A 79 27.91 26.76 -18.09
C SER A 79 27.51 28.07 -18.77
N ARG A 80 26.66 28.00 -19.81
CA ARG A 80 26.15 29.19 -20.52
C ARG A 80 25.17 29.99 -19.66
N ILE A 81 24.29 29.31 -18.92
CA ILE A 81 23.42 29.89 -17.89
C ILE A 81 24.28 30.61 -16.84
N ARG A 82 25.25 29.92 -16.24
CA ARG A 82 26.12 30.45 -15.18
C ARG A 82 26.90 31.68 -15.65
N ALA A 83 27.43 31.66 -16.87
CA ALA A 83 28.10 32.81 -17.49
C ALA A 83 27.15 33.99 -17.72
N ARG A 84 25.91 33.74 -18.18
CA ARG A 84 24.91 34.80 -18.42
C ARG A 84 24.36 35.39 -17.12
N VAL A 85 24.10 34.60 -16.08
CA VAL A 85 23.63 35.15 -14.80
C VAL A 85 24.74 35.80 -13.98
N ALA A 86 26.02 35.53 -14.26
CA ALA A 86 27.13 36.23 -13.61
C ALA A 86 27.23 37.73 -13.96
N SER A 87 26.56 38.20 -15.03
CA SER A 87 26.48 39.63 -15.39
C SER A 87 25.19 40.32 -14.90
N GLU A 88 24.39 39.65 -14.07
CA GLU A 88 23.13 40.21 -13.57
C GLU A 88 23.32 41.20 -12.39
N PRO A 89 22.53 42.29 -12.33
CA PRO A 89 22.56 43.22 -11.20
C PRO A 89 22.33 42.53 -9.85
N GLY A 90 23.16 42.86 -8.87
CA GLY A 90 23.14 42.34 -7.50
C GLY A 90 24.06 41.13 -7.25
N VAL A 91 24.54 40.46 -8.31
CA VAL A 91 25.48 39.34 -8.17
C VAL A 91 26.85 39.83 -7.68
N THR A 92 27.39 39.16 -6.68
CA THR A 92 28.62 39.53 -5.94
C THR A 92 29.60 38.37 -5.75
N ALA A 93 29.15 37.13 -5.99
CA ALA A 93 29.95 35.91 -5.95
C ALA A 93 29.60 35.01 -7.15
N THR A 94 30.29 33.88 -7.29
CA THR A 94 29.98 32.88 -8.33
C THR A 94 28.52 32.42 -8.23
N PRO A 95 27.70 32.54 -9.29
CA PRO A 95 26.30 32.16 -9.23
C PRO A 95 26.09 30.68 -8.89
N ILE A 96 25.18 30.41 -7.94
CA ILE A 96 24.70 29.08 -7.57
C ILE A 96 23.47 28.78 -8.43
N LEU A 97 23.51 27.67 -9.17
CA LEU A 97 22.37 27.17 -9.95
C LEU A 97 21.77 25.96 -9.23
N ALA A 98 20.45 25.92 -9.11
CA ALA A 98 19.71 24.81 -8.52
C ALA A 98 18.34 24.62 -9.18
N GLN A 99 17.72 23.45 -9.00
CA GLN A 99 16.30 23.25 -9.32
C GLN A 99 15.46 23.70 -8.11
N PRO A 100 14.28 24.31 -8.31
CA PRO A 100 13.40 24.64 -7.18
C PRO A 100 12.97 23.35 -6.47
N PRO A 101 12.76 23.37 -5.15
CA PRO A 101 12.16 22.24 -4.44
C PRO A 101 10.77 21.93 -5.02
N PHE A 102 10.63 20.77 -5.65
CA PHE A 102 9.34 20.30 -6.14
C PHE A 102 8.53 19.72 -4.97
N ASP A 103 7.27 20.16 -4.81
CA ASP A 103 6.40 19.80 -3.68
C ASP A 103 5.35 18.71 -4.01
N GLY A 104 5.49 18.12 -5.20
CA GLY A 104 4.78 16.91 -5.65
C GLY A 104 4.88 16.77 -7.17
N GLY A 105 4.81 15.56 -7.71
CA GLY A 105 4.85 15.35 -9.15
C GLY A 105 4.20 14.05 -9.60
N THR A 106 3.96 13.93 -10.90
CA THR A 106 3.51 12.69 -11.56
C THR A 106 4.32 12.45 -12.83
N VAL A 107 4.34 11.21 -13.30
CA VAL A 107 5.00 10.80 -14.53
C VAL A 107 4.19 9.74 -15.28
N GLN A 108 4.18 9.82 -16.60
CA GLN A 108 3.48 8.90 -17.50
C GLN A 108 4.37 8.48 -18.67
N CYS A 109 4.26 7.23 -19.09
CA CYS A 109 4.82 6.72 -20.34
C CYS A 109 3.74 6.71 -21.43
N ILE A 110 4.16 6.96 -22.67
CA ILE A 110 3.38 6.81 -23.91
C ILE A 110 4.16 5.79 -24.74
N ALA A 111 3.56 4.65 -25.05
CA ALA A 111 4.21 3.57 -25.81
C ALA A 111 3.22 3.00 -26.83
N LEU A 112 3.53 3.17 -28.13
CA LEU A 112 2.72 2.73 -29.26
C LEU A 112 1.21 3.07 -29.14
N ASP A 113 0.40 2.15 -28.65
CA ASP A 113 -1.06 2.23 -28.52
C ASP A 113 -1.57 2.48 -27.07
N LEU A 114 -0.67 2.55 -26.08
CA LEU A 114 -1.01 2.73 -24.66
C LEU A 114 -0.32 3.96 -24.05
N GLN A 115 -1.06 4.70 -23.23
CA GLN A 115 -0.53 5.81 -22.41
C GLN A 115 -0.99 5.67 -20.96
N GLY A 116 -0.07 5.86 -20.02
CA GLY A 116 -0.40 5.97 -18.59
C GLY A 116 0.84 5.94 -17.70
N SER A 117 0.61 5.97 -16.38
CA SER A 117 1.66 5.76 -15.38
C SER A 117 1.92 4.26 -15.16
N GLY A 118 2.88 3.91 -14.29
CA GLY A 118 2.97 2.55 -13.77
C GLY A 118 1.63 2.05 -13.19
N GLY A 119 1.31 0.78 -13.46
CA GLY A 119 0.02 0.17 -13.14
C GLY A 119 -1.07 0.40 -14.20
N THR A 120 -0.71 0.83 -15.43
CA THR A 120 -1.69 0.98 -16.53
C THR A 120 -1.74 -0.30 -17.36
N GLU A 121 -2.94 -0.85 -17.57
CA GLU A 121 -3.18 -2.01 -18.42
C GLU A 121 -3.96 -1.62 -19.68
N ALA A 122 -3.73 -2.33 -20.78
CA ALA A 122 -4.44 -2.12 -22.04
C ALA A 122 -5.90 -2.61 -21.93
N PRO A 123 -6.91 -1.79 -22.27
CA PRO A 123 -8.32 -2.21 -22.24
C PRO A 123 -8.60 -3.43 -23.13
N ASP A 124 -9.51 -4.30 -22.69
CA ASP A 124 -9.93 -5.48 -23.46
C ASP A 124 -10.83 -5.11 -24.63
N GLY A 125 -10.23 -5.04 -25.82
CA GLY A 125 -10.93 -4.81 -27.09
C GLY A 125 -11.69 -6.03 -27.62
N GLY A 126 -11.45 -7.21 -27.05
CA GLY A 126 -12.04 -8.49 -27.48
C GLY A 126 -11.25 -9.18 -28.60
N PRO A 127 -11.72 -10.36 -29.06
CA PRO A 127 -10.96 -11.18 -30.00
C PRO A 127 -10.70 -10.47 -31.34
N GLY A 128 -9.42 -10.40 -31.74
CA GLY A 128 -8.99 -9.84 -33.02
C GLY A 128 -8.75 -8.32 -33.04
N THR A 129 -8.86 -7.60 -31.92
CA THR A 129 -8.33 -6.22 -31.85
C THR A 129 -6.82 -6.22 -31.79
N PHE A 130 -6.18 -5.36 -32.58
CA PHE A 130 -4.74 -5.13 -32.49
C PHE A 130 -4.38 -4.50 -31.13
N ARG A 131 -3.37 -5.08 -30.45
CA ARG A 131 -2.76 -4.58 -29.22
C ARG A 131 -1.24 -4.73 -29.36
N ALA A 132 -0.46 -3.69 -29.08
CA ALA A 132 0.99 -3.71 -29.11
C ALA A 132 1.60 -3.70 -27.70
N VAL A 133 1.14 -2.82 -26.83
CA VAL A 133 1.49 -2.82 -25.40
C VAL A 133 0.37 -3.46 -24.59
N GLU A 134 0.72 -4.32 -23.65
CA GLU A 134 -0.23 -4.96 -22.73
C GLU A 134 -0.34 -4.22 -21.40
N SER A 135 0.79 -3.78 -20.84
CA SER A 135 0.82 -2.99 -19.62
C SER A 135 2.08 -2.12 -19.49
N ILE A 136 1.93 -1.05 -18.70
CA ILE A 136 2.97 -0.12 -18.26
C ILE A 136 3.11 -0.31 -16.75
N LEU A 137 4.23 -0.88 -16.31
CA LEU A 137 4.63 -1.00 -14.91
C LEU A 137 5.71 0.05 -14.57
N GLY A 138 5.93 0.31 -13.29
CA GLY A 138 6.96 1.24 -12.81
C GLY A 138 6.39 2.49 -12.12
N ALA A 139 6.97 3.66 -12.40
CA ALA A 139 6.72 4.89 -11.67
C ALA A 139 5.36 5.54 -11.95
N THR A 140 4.75 6.06 -10.89
CA THR A 140 3.59 6.99 -10.94
C THR A 140 3.98 8.40 -10.50
N VAL A 141 4.94 8.48 -9.59
CA VAL A 141 5.62 9.67 -9.08
C VAL A 141 7.13 9.45 -9.32
N PRO A 142 7.88 10.42 -9.86
CA PRO A 142 9.33 10.31 -9.98
C PRO A 142 10.02 10.39 -8.61
N SER A 143 11.33 10.14 -8.53
CA SER A 143 12.09 10.12 -7.27
C SER A 143 12.12 11.44 -6.47
N MET A 144 11.64 12.55 -7.06
CA MET A 144 11.63 13.91 -6.48
C MET A 144 13.02 14.47 -6.08
N ASP A 145 14.10 13.83 -6.52
CA ASP A 145 15.48 14.31 -6.37
C ASP A 145 15.92 15.21 -7.55
N HIS A 146 17.19 15.63 -7.57
CA HIS A 146 17.78 16.48 -8.61
C HIS A 146 17.79 15.92 -10.06
N ARG A 147 17.62 14.61 -10.27
CA ARG A 147 17.44 13.96 -11.59
C ARG A 147 15.97 13.60 -11.85
N ASN A 148 15.11 13.55 -10.83
CA ASN A 148 13.71 13.14 -10.93
C ASN A 148 13.56 11.81 -11.70
N VAL A 149 14.24 10.77 -11.22
CA VAL A 149 14.29 9.45 -11.86
C VAL A 149 12.90 8.81 -11.89
N ALA A 150 12.51 8.26 -13.03
CA ALA A 150 11.29 7.49 -13.21
C ALA A 150 11.56 6.23 -14.03
N ALA A 151 11.54 5.07 -13.36
CA ALA A 151 11.71 3.76 -13.98
C ALA A 151 10.39 3.23 -14.54
N PHE A 152 10.44 2.57 -15.70
CA PHE A 152 9.31 1.94 -16.37
C PHE A 152 9.67 0.54 -16.88
N SER A 153 8.68 -0.35 -16.89
CA SER A 153 8.76 -1.66 -17.55
C SER A 153 7.48 -1.88 -18.36
N LEU A 154 7.61 -2.08 -19.67
CA LEU A 154 6.51 -2.25 -20.61
C LEU A 154 6.41 -3.73 -21.01
N LYS A 155 5.23 -4.35 -20.87
CA LYS A 155 4.96 -5.67 -21.42
C LYS A 155 4.38 -5.53 -22.84
N LEU A 156 4.96 -6.23 -23.81
CA LEU A 156 4.61 -6.12 -25.23
C LEU A 156 4.12 -7.45 -25.80
N THR A 157 3.12 -7.39 -26.68
CA THR A 157 2.70 -8.52 -27.53
C THR A 157 3.77 -8.84 -28.57
N GLN A 158 3.67 -9.99 -29.25
CA GLN A 158 4.58 -10.34 -30.37
C GLN A 158 4.65 -9.25 -31.46
N ALA A 159 3.50 -8.60 -31.71
CA ALA A 159 3.41 -7.47 -32.65
C ALA A 159 4.08 -6.22 -32.09
N GLY A 160 3.85 -5.87 -30.81
CA GLY A 160 4.48 -4.72 -30.17
C GLY A 160 6.00 -4.85 -30.06
N ALA A 161 6.49 -6.02 -29.63
CA ALA A 161 7.93 -6.31 -29.56
C ALA A 161 8.59 -6.22 -30.96
N THR A 162 7.90 -6.68 -32.00
CA THR A 162 8.35 -6.51 -33.39
C THR A 162 8.41 -5.02 -33.76
N ILE A 163 7.33 -4.26 -33.54
CA ILE A 163 7.27 -2.83 -33.90
C ILE A 163 8.34 -2.02 -33.15
N VAL A 164 8.55 -2.24 -31.86
CA VAL A 164 9.62 -1.55 -31.09
C VAL A 164 11.00 -1.87 -31.66
N ARG A 165 11.26 -3.15 -31.98
CA ARG A 165 12.56 -3.61 -32.54
C ARG A 165 12.85 -3.02 -33.92
N GLU A 166 11.90 -3.07 -34.86
CA GLU A 166 12.06 -2.44 -36.18
C GLU A 166 12.20 -0.91 -36.04
N ALA A 167 11.31 -0.26 -35.27
CA ALA A 167 11.30 1.20 -35.11
C ALA A 167 12.59 1.74 -34.47
N MET A 168 13.16 1.04 -33.48
CA MET A 168 14.44 1.44 -32.89
C MET A 168 15.63 1.20 -33.84
N THR A 169 15.58 0.15 -34.67
CA THR A 169 16.59 -0.10 -35.72
C THR A 169 16.60 1.01 -36.76
N ASP A 170 15.43 1.50 -37.17
CA ASP A 170 15.26 2.64 -38.08
C ASP A 170 15.47 4.03 -37.41
N GLY A 171 15.81 4.07 -36.11
CA GLY A 171 16.02 5.32 -35.37
C GLY A 171 14.75 6.15 -35.13
N MET A 172 13.57 5.52 -35.17
CA MET A 172 12.28 6.11 -34.81
C MET A 172 12.02 6.03 -33.30
N ALA A 173 11.04 6.78 -32.81
CA ALA A 173 10.73 6.89 -31.39
C ALA A 173 9.34 6.30 -31.03
N PRO A 174 9.24 4.97 -30.80
CA PRO A 174 7.96 4.31 -30.48
C PRO A 174 7.45 4.58 -29.05
N ILE A 175 8.27 5.19 -28.19
CA ILE A 175 8.01 5.39 -26.76
C ILE A 175 8.46 6.80 -26.35
N GLY A 176 7.73 7.45 -25.44
CA GLY A 176 8.07 8.71 -24.80
C GLY A 176 7.53 8.82 -23.38
N VAL A 177 7.95 9.86 -22.65
CA VAL A 177 7.59 10.11 -21.25
C VAL A 177 7.17 11.56 -21.05
N VAL A 178 6.16 11.78 -20.21
CA VAL A 178 5.62 13.07 -19.80
C VAL A 178 5.68 13.19 -18.29
N TYR A 179 6.29 14.27 -17.79
CA TYR A 179 6.30 14.62 -16.37
C TYR A 179 5.29 15.72 -16.07
N THR A 180 4.91 15.86 -14.80
CA THR A 180 4.18 17.04 -14.30
C THR A 180 4.62 17.31 -12.86
N MET A 181 5.43 18.35 -12.67
CA MET A 181 6.08 18.72 -11.41
C MET A 181 5.45 19.99 -10.83
N ASN A 182 5.23 20.03 -9.51
CA ASN A 182 4.71 21.19 -8.79
C ASN A 182 5.83 21.84 -7.97
N TYR A 183 5.86 23.16 -7.89
CA TYR A 183 6.84 23.91 -7.08
C TYR A 183 6.25 25.22 -6.54
N LEU A 184 6.83 25.74 -5.46
CA LEU A 184 6.46 27.03 -4.88
C LEU A 184 7.36 28.17 -5.38
N ALA A 185 6.73 29.32 -5.66
CA ALA A 185 7.39 30.52 -6.16
C ALA A 185 6.81 31.80 -5.52
N MET A 186 7.66 32.79 -5.25
CA MET A 186 7.27 34.14 -4.83
C MET A 186 6.72 34.94 -6.02
N ARG A 187 5.56 35.58 -5.86
CA ARG A 187 5.14 36.69 -6.70
C ARG A 187 5.99 37.95 -6.43
N PRO A 188 6.06 38.91 -7.37
CA PRO A 188 6.53 40.26 -7.08
C PRO A 188 5.81 40.87 -5.88
N ALA A 189 6.49 41.76 -5.14
CA ALA A 189 5.89 42.43 -4.01
C ALA A 189 5.07 43.65 -4.49
N LEU A 190 3.79 43.69 -4.14
CA LEU A 190 2.95 44.87 -4.32
C LEU A 190 3.46 45.96 -3.36
N ASP A 191 3.82 47.13 -3.89
CA ASP A 191 4.14 48.34 -3.12
C ASP A 191 3.30 49.51 -3.63
N VAL A 192 2.28 49.89 -2.87
CA VAL A 192 1.25 50.86 -3.29
C VAL A 192 0.95 51.90 -2.23
N GLU A 193 0.69 53.12 -2.67
CA GLU A 193 0.23 54.25 -1.87
C GLU A 193 -1.19 54.64 -2.29
N ILE A 194 -2.17 54.39 -1.42
CA ILE A 194 -3.59 54.58 -1.66
C ILE A 194 -4.05 55.81 -0.86
N THR A 195 -4.52 56.84 -1.56
CA THR A 195 -5.11 58.05 -0.96
C THR A 195 -6.61 58.09 -1.23
N ALA A 196 -7.41 58.29 -0.20
CA ALA A 196 -8.87 58.30 -0.32
C ALA A 196 -9.52 59.45 0.49
N ASP A 197 -10.58 60.02 -0.07
CA ASP A 197 -11.40 61.09 0.47
C ASP A 197 -12.68 60.51 1.06
N PHE A 198 -12.63 60.25 2.37
CA PHE A 198 -13.67 59.49 3.07
C PHE A 198 -14.99 60.27 3.14
N GLU A 199 -14.96 61.61 3.09
CA GLU A 199 -16.18 62.42 3.04
C GLU A 199 -16.88 62.28 1.69
N ARG A 200 -16.14 62.36 0.57
CA ARG A 200 -16.72 62.14 -0.77
C ARG A 200 -17.25 60.72 -0.95
N ILE A 201 -16.52 59.72 -0.49
CA ILE A 201 -16.94 58.31 -0.54
C ILE A 201 -18.22 58.10 0.29
N PHE A 202 -18.29 58.63 1.52
CA PHE A 202 -19.50 58.53 2.34
C PHE A 202 -20.70 59.24 1.71
N ASN A 203 -20.50 60.44 1.15
CA ASN A 203 -21.57 61.21 0.50
C ASN A 203 -22.12 60.49 -0.75
N HIS A 204 -21.27 59.86 -1.57
CA HIS A 204 -21.69 59.05 -2.71
C HIS A 204 -22.57 57.86 -2.26
N PHE A 205 -22.20 57.14 -1.20
CA PHE A 205 -22.99 56.02 -0.66
C PHE A 205 -24.22 56.43 0.19
N SER A 206 -24.37 57.71 0.56
CA SER A 206 -25.51 58.20 1.35
C SER A 206 -26.50 59.07 0.58
N ALA A 207 -26.13 59.55 -0.61
CA ALA A 207 -27.05 60.26 -1.52
C ALA A 207 -28.22 59.39 -2.04
N SER A 208 -28.17 58.07 -1.86
CA SER A 208 -29.24 57.12 -2.24
C SER A 208 -30.26 56.82 -1.13
N ILE A 209 -30.26 57.55 -0.01
CA ILE A 209 -31.05 57.23 1.19
C ILE A 209 -32.34 58.06 1.27
N GLU A 210 -33.35 57.71 0.45
CA GLU A 210 -34.76 58.06 0.72
C GLU A 210 -35.69 56.82 0.83
N ALA A 211 -35.17 55.61 0.59
CA ALA A 211 -35.85 54.34 0.88
C ALA A 211 -34.87 53.27 1.40
N GLN A 212 -35.36 52.33 2.19
CA GLN A 212 -34.54 51.29 2.84
C GLN A 212 -34.08 50.19 1.85
N TYR A 213 -33.11 50.50 1.00
CA TYR A 213 -32.45 49.52 0.14
C TYR A 213 -31.25 48.83 0.83
N LYS A 214 -31.03 47.57 0.47
CA LYS A 214 -29.80 46.81 0.80
C LYS A 214 -28.89 46.83 -0.43
N PHE A 215 -27.60 47.09 -0.24
CA PHE A 215 -26.65 47.08 -1.37
C PHE A 215 -26.29 45.64 -1.76
N VAL A 216 -26.36 45.34 -3.06
CA VAL A 216 -25.89 44.08 -3.66
C VAL A 216 -24.49 44.30 -4.21
N LYS A 217 -23.59 43.33 -4.07
CA LYS A 217 -22.16 43.43 -4.42
C LYS A 217 -21.88 44.14 -5.76
N ALA A 218 -22.55 43.74 -6.86
CA ALA A 218 -22.33 44.37 -8.18
C ALA A 218 -22.60 45.90 -8.22
N GLY A 219 -23.53 46.41 -7.42
CA GLY A 219 -23.80 47.85 -7.31
C GLY A 219 -22.81 48.60 -6.41
N ILE A 220 -22.15 47.89 -5.49
CA ILE A 220 -21.03 48.42 -4.70
C ILE A 220 -19.80 48.55 -5.61
N ASP A 221 -19.53 47.52 -6.41
CA ASP A 221 -18.39 47.43 -7.30
C ASP A 221 -18.35 48.63 -8.28
N ALA A 222 -19.47 48.92 -8.96
CA ALA A 222 -19.59 50.08 -9.85
C ALA A 222 -19.49 51.44 -9.13
N ALA A 223 -19.94 51.54 -7.87
CA ALA A 223 -19.82 52.79 -7.09
C ALA A 223 -18.36 53.08 -6.69
N PHE A 224 -17.58 52.06 -6.36
CA PHE A 224 -16.12 52.22 -6.14
C PHE A 224 -15.40 52.63 -7.43
N GLU A 225 -15.80 52.11 -8.59
CA GLU A 225 -15.26 52.54 -9.90
C GLU A 225 -15.56 54.02 -10.19
N SER A 226 -16.80 54.49 -9.93
CA SER A 226 -17.15 55.92 -10.01
C SER A 226 -16.27 56.77 -9.08
N LEU A 227 -16.07 56.33 -7.85
CA LEU A 227 -15.26 57.05 -6.86
C LEU A 227 -13.76 57.14 -7.22
N VAL A 228 -13.22 56.19 -7.97
CA VAL A 228 -11.87 56.30 -8.56
C VAL A 228 -11.88 57.34 -9.69
N GLN A 229 -12.82 57.25 -10.64
CA GLN A 229 -12.93 58.19 -11.77
C GLN A 229 -13.17 59.64 -11.30
N GLU A 230 -13.94 59.82 -10.23
CA GLU A 230 -14.21 61.10 -9.59
C GLU A 230 -13.02 61.66 -8.79
N GLY A 231 -11.92 60.93 -8.65
CA GLY A 231 -10.76 61.31 -7.83
C GLY A 231 -11.06 61.39 -6.34
N ALA A 232 -12.03 60.60 -5.86
CA ALA A 232 -12.27 60.39 -4.42
C ALA A 232 -11.41 59.24 -3.87
N ILE A 233 -10.96 58.32 -4.73
CA ILE A 233 -9.92 57.34 -4.47
C ILE A 233 -8.79 57.58 -5.49
N THR A 234 -7.55 57.49 -5.07
CA THR A 234 -6.35 57.61 -5.93
C THR A 234 -5.34 56.57 -5.48
N ILE A 235 -4.91 55.73 -6.41
CA ILE A 235 -3.90 54.70 -6.17
C ILE A 235 -2.63 55.12 -6.89
N LYS A 236 -1.48 54.87 -6.26
CA LYS A 236 -0.17 55.05 -6.88
C LYS A 236 0.66 53.79 -6.63
N VAL A 237 1.04 53.10 -7.70
CA VAL A 237 2.03 52.03 -7.62
C VAL A 237 3.40 52.67 -7.42
N VAL A 238 4.14 52.18 -6.42
CA VAL A 238 5.46 52.73 -6.03
C VAL A 238 6.57 51.98 -6.75
N ASN A 239 6.36 50.70 -7.07
CA ASN A 239 7.37 49.82 -7.63
C ASN A 239 6.73 48.79 -8.58
N PHE A 240 6.97 48.93 -9.89
CA PHE A 240 6.42 48.06 -10.93
C PHE A 240 7.47 47.73 -12.01
N THR A 241 7.27 46.62 -12.71
CA THR A 241 8.22 46.08 -13.70
C THR A 241 7.86 46.39 -15.16
N GLY A 242 6.65 46.92 -15.41
CA GLY A 242 6.19 47.45 -16.69
C GLY A 242 4.70 47.84 -16.64
N GLU A 243 4.18 48.49 -17.69
CA GLU A 243 2.81 49.04 -17.72
C GLU A 243 1.72 48.00 -17.40
N ALA A 244 1.89 46.74 -17.85
CA ALA A 244 0.93 45.67 -17.58
C ALA A 244 0.92 45.23 -16.10
N ASP A 245 2.09 45.24 -15.45
CA ASP A 245 2.26 44.93 -14.03
C ASP A 245 1.75 46.10 -13.15
N GLU A 246 1.96 47.36 -13.59
CA GLU A 246 1.37 48.55 -12.95
C GLU A 246 -0.17 48.46 -12.91
N VAL A 247 -0.81 48.11 -14.03
CA VAL A 247 -2.28 47.95 -14.11
C VAL A 247 -2.79 46.75 -13.31
N GLU A 248 -2.07 45.63 -13.27
CA GLU A 248 -2.45 44.47 -12.43
C GLU A 248 -2.32 44.80 -10.93
N GLN A 249 -1.26 45.51 -10.54
CA GLN A 249 -1.04 45.98 -9.17
C GLN A 249 -2.06 47.05 -8.73
N GLU A 250 -2.40 48.02 -9.60
CA GLU A 250 -3.44 49.02 -9.31
C GLU A 250 -4.80 48.34 -9.08
N LYS A 251 -5.16 47.38 -9.94
CA LYS A 251 -6.41 46.62 -9.78
C LYS A 251 -6.42 45.83 -8.46
N TRP A 252 -5.33 45.15 -8.11
CA TRP A 252 -5.27 44.41 -6.85
C TRP A 252 -5.35 45.34 -5.62
N ALA A 253 -4.69 46.50 -5.68
CA ALA A 253 -4.77 47.53 -4.65
C ALA A 253 -6.19 48.11 -4.48
N LEU A 254 -6.93 48.29 -5.57
CA LEU A 254 -8.33 48.74 -5.54
C LEU A 254 -9.24 47.68 -4.90
N GLU A 255 -9.11 46.41 -5.30
CA GLU A 255 -9.85 45.30 -4.68
C GLU A 255 -9.53 45.17 -3.18
N PHE A 256 -8.27 45.34 -2.78
CA PHE A 256 -7.87 45.33 -1.37
C PHE A 256 -8.51 46.49 -0.57
N PHE A 257 -8.38 47.73 -1.05
CA PHE A 257 -8.95 48.90 -0.37
C PHE A 257 -10.48 48.82 -0.24
N LYS A 258 -11.15 48.38 -1.30
CA LYS A 258 -12.59 48.13 -1.34
C LYS A 258 -13.02 47.10 -0.29
N ASN A 259 -12.31 45.97 -0.18
CA ASN A 259 -12.61 44.94 0.82
C ASN A 259 -12.38 45.43 2.27
N ASP A 260 -11.31 46.18 2.53
CA ASP A 260 -11.01 46.78 3.82
C ASP A 260 -12.07 47.83 4.24
N LEU A 261 -12.46 48.73 3.33
CA LEU A 261 -13.47 49.75 3.61
C LEU A 261 -14.87 49.12 3.79
N LEU A 262 -15.20 48.09 3.01
CA LEU A 262 -16.45 47.34 3.19
C LEU A 262 -16.55 46.69 4.57
N ALA A 263 -15.48 46.03 5.03
CA ALA A 263 -15.42 45.40 6.36
C ALA A 263 -15.55 46.42 7.50
N LYS A 264 -15.13 47.68 7.29
CA LYS A 264 -15.22 48.76 8.28
C LYS A 264 -16.58 49.45 8.31
N TRP A 265 -17.22 49.66 7.15
CA TRP A 265 -18.40 50.52 7.02
C TRP A 265 -19.73 49.78 6.84
N PHE A 266 -19.72 48.49 6.51
CA PHE A 266 -20.94 47.74 6.20
C PHE A 266 -21.05 46.45 7.02
N GLU A 267 -22.27 46.09 7.39
CA GLU A 267 -22.59 44.79 7.98
C GLU A 267 -23.19 43.86 6.91
N PRO A 268 -22.69 42.61 6.76
CA PRO A 268 -23.31 41.62 5.90
C PRO A 268 -24.60 41.09 6.54
N THR A 269 -25.68 41.00 5.77
CA THR A 269 -26.99 40.54 6.27
C THR A 269 -27.58 39.46 5.35
N LEU A 270 -28.24 38.45 5.95
CA LEU A 270 -28.94 37.37 5.24
C LEU A 270 -30.40 37.34 5.66
N VAL A 271 -31.33 37.59 4.73
CA VAL A 271 -32.77 37.39 4.91
C VAL A 271 -33.41 36.99 3.57
N PRO A 272 -33.85 35.73 3.39
CA PRO A 272 -34.72 35.32 2.27
C PRO A 272 -36.13 35.95 2.40
N GLY A 273 -36.76 36.26 1.27
CA GLY A 273 -37.86 37.24 1.22
C GLY A 273 -39.29 36.73 1.49
N GLN A 274 -40.22 37.69 1.58
CA GLN A 274 -41.66 37.50 1.43
C GLN A 274 -42.34 38.75 0.82
N LEU A 275 -43.62 38.65 0.46
CA LEU A 275 -44.32 39.52 -0.50
C LEU A 275 -45.00 40.77 0.09
N ALA A 276 -45.39 41.69 -0.81
CA ALA A 276 -46.52 42.60 -0.62
C ALA A 276 -47.36 42.67 -1.94
N THR A 277 -48.69 42.54 -1.85
CA THR A 277 -49.60 42.52 -3.02
C THR A 277 -51.01 43.04 -2.70
N SER A 278 -51.47 44.09 -3.40
CA SER A 278 -52.88 44.51 -3.60
C SER A 278 -52.92 45.80 -4.46
N GLY A 279 -53.94 46.10 -5.28
CA GLY A 279 -55.12 45.33 -5.72
C GLY A 279 -56.04 46.16 -6.65
N ALA A 280 -57.05 45.50 -7.27
CA ALA A 280 -58.08 46.03 -8.20
C ALA A 280 -57.60 46.46 -9.62
N SER A 281 -58.39 46.37 -10.71
CA SER A 281 -59.78 45.90 -10.88
C SER A 281 -59.97 45.11 -12.20
N ALA A 282 -61.19 44.60 -12.49
CA ALA A 282 -61.43 43.46 -13.40
C ALA A 282 -62.33 43.71 -14.63
N THR A 283 -62.27 42.83 -15.63
CA THR A 283 -63.44 42.36 -16.43
C THR A 283 -63.15 41.05 -17.21
N ILE A 284 -64.21 40.32 -17.58
CA ILE A 284 -64.22 39.12 -18.47
C ILE A 284 -65.50 39.18 -19.33
N PRO A 285 -65.53 38.64 -20.56
CA PRO A 285 -66.30 37.39 -20.79
C PRO A 285 -65.62 36.40 -21.78
N THR A 286 -66.25 35.25 -22.04
CA THR A 286 -65.56 34.00 -22.46
C THR A 286 -66.10 33.40 -23.81
N PRO A 287 -65.98 32.09 -24.18
CA PRO A 287 -65.53 31.63 -25.52
C PRO A 287 -66.68 31.14 -26.45
N PRO A 288 -66.42 30.38 -27.54
CA PRO A 288 -66.60 28.92 -27.43
C PRO A 288 -65.78 27.95 -28.36
N ALA A 289 -65.66 26.70 -27.87
CA ALA A 289 -65.74 25.39 -28.57
C ALA A 289 -64.58 24.73 -29.38
N THR A 290 -64.54 23.40 -29.22
CA THR A 290 -63.68 22.29 -29.76
C THR A 290 -64.58 21.31 -30.58
N PRO A 291 -64.27 20.01 -30.90
CA PRO A 291 -63.05 19.15 -31.00
C PRO A 291 -62.94 18.50 -32.44
N PRO A 292 -62.34 17.30 -32.75
CA PRO A 292 -61.44 16.31 -32.08
C PRO A 292 -60.06 16.17 -32.81
N ALA A 293 -59.32 15.06 -33.09
CA ALA A 293 -59.49 13.58 -33.05
C ALA A 293 -58.13 12.78 -33.01
N THR A 294 -58.16 11.46 -33.27
CA THR A 294 -57.17 10.41 -32.89
C THR A 294 -57.38 9.09 -33.71
N PRO A 295 -56.61 7.96 -33.59
CA PRO A 295 -55.18 7.73 -33.25
C PRO A 295 -54.38 6.84 -34.31
N PRO A 296 -53.78 5.63 -34.08
CA PRO A 296 -52.33 5.39 -34.32
C PRO A 296 -51.91 4.09 -35.10
N ALA A 297 -50.60 3.85 -35.35
CA ALA A 297 -49.93 2.52 -35.34
C ALA A 297 -48.39 2.57 -35.62
N THR A 298 -47.69 1.50 -35.21
CA THR A 298 -46.25 1.11 -35.42
C THR A 298 -46.21 -0.38 -35.87
N PRO A 299 -45.06 -1.09 -36.07
CA PRO A 299 -43.72 -0.78 -36.62
C PRO A 299 -43.37 -1.78 -37.80
N PRO A 300 -42.21 -2.48 -37.89
CA PRO A 300 -40.87 -2.06 -38.37
C PRO A 300 -40.25 -2.87 -39.56
N ALA A 301 -39.01 -2.47 -39.94
CA ALA A 301 -37.85 -3.31 -40.33
C ALA A 301 -37.61 -3.81 -41.79
N GLY A 302 -36.37 -3.62 -42.26
CA GLY A 302 -35.60 -4.60 -43.05
C GLY A 302 -35.29 -4.30 -44.54
N GLY A 303 -33.99 -4.30 -44.92
CA GLY A 303 -33.56 -4.58 -46.31
C GLY A 303 -32.55 -3.61 -46.98
N THR A 304 -31.40 -4.14 -47.38
CA THR A 304 -30.43 -3.64 -48.39
C THR A 304 -30.18 -4.74 -49.44
N PRO A 305 -29.48 -4.54 -50.58
CA PRO A 305 -28.97 -3.31 -51.24
C PRO A 305 -29.76 -3.14 -52.60
N PRO A 306 -29.23 -3.10 -53.87
CA PRO A 306 -27.95 -2.64 -54.44
C PRO A 306 -28.01 -1.76 -55.74
N ALA A 307 -26.87 -1.12 -56.03
CA ALA A 307 -26.22 -0.87 -57.34
C ALA A 307 -26.95 -0.26 -58.58
N GLY A 308 -26.31 0.79 -59.16
CA GLY A 308 -26.05 0.89 -60.61
C GLY A 308 -26.64 2.08 -61.40
N GLY A 309 -25.79 2.86 -62.11
CA GLY A 309 -26.24 3.78 -63.18
C GLY A 309 -25.35 5.02 -63.44
N THR A 310 -24.71 5.09 -64.62
CA THR A 310 -23.99 6.27 -65.20
C THR A 310 -24.05 6.23 -66.74
N PRO A 311 -23.73 7.31 -67.49
CA PRO A 311 -23.63 8.74 -67.13
C PRO A 311 -24.91 9.49 -67.60
N PRO A 312 -25.08 10.15 -68.80
CA PRO A 312 -24.17 10.64 -69.85
C PRO A 312 -23.91 12.16 -69.72
N ALA A 313 -23.77 12.93 -70.83
CA ALA A 313 -23.55 14.39 -70.87
C ALA A 313 -24.05 15.05 -72.18
N GLY A 314 -24.10 16.39 -72.23
CA GLY A 314 -23.99 17.18 -73.48
C GLY A 314 -25.12 18.18 -73.81
N GLY A 315 -24.77 19.47 -74.00
CA GLY A 315 -25.64 20.52 -74.54
C GLY A 315 -24.97 21.90 -74.58
N THR A 316 -24.97 22.58 -75.74
CA THR A 316 -24.22 23.83 -76.02
C THR A 316 -25.13 25.09 -76.14
N PRO A 317 -24.58 26.32 -76.09
CA PRO A 317 -25.34 27.58 -75.86
C PRO A 317 -25.84 28.26 -77.16
N PRO A 318 -26.52 29.42 -77.09
CA PRO A 318 -25.78 30.69 -77.27
C PRO A 318 -26.33 31.98 -76.57
N ALA A 319 -25.47 32.99 -76.53
CA ALA A 319 -25.73 34.45 -76.64
C ALA A 319 -26.63 35.24 -75.63
N GLY A 320 -25.97 36.06 -74.81
CA GLY A 320 -26.03 37.53 -74.95
C GLY A 320 -27.19 38.33 -74.31
N GLY A 321 -26.93 39.00 -73.18
CA GLY A 321 -27.83 40.02 -72.59
C GLY A 321 -27.11 40.95 -71.60
N THR A 322 -27.45 42.24 -71.63
CA THR A 322 -26.85 43.33 -70.83
C THR A 322 -27.40 43.33 -69.37
N PRO A 323 -26.60 43.63 -68.33
CA PRO A 323 -27.01 43.39 -66.93
C PRO A 323 -27.91 44.48 -66.33
N PRO A 324 -28.80 44.09 -65.39
CA PRO A 324 -29.33 45.00 -64.37
C PRO A 324 -29.23 44.45 -62.92
N ALA A 325 -29.28 45.38 -61.97
CA ALA A 325 -29.57 45.20 -60.53
C ALA A 325 -28.68 44.23 -59.70
N GLY A 326 -27.96 44.80 -58.73
CA GLY A 326 -27.31 44.02 -57.68
C GLY A 326 -28.33 43.44 -56.69
N GLY A 327 -28.40 42.11 -56.60
CA GLY A 327 -29.16 41.43 -55.56
C GLY A 327 -28.44 41.52 -54.21
N THR A 328 -29.11 42.02 -53.17
CA THR A 328 -28.60 41.99 -51.80
C THR A 328 -28.54 40.53 -51.31
N THR A 329 -27.34 39.98 -51.16
CA THR A 329 -27.15 38.71 -50.45
C THR A 329 -27.64 38.85 -49.02
N ALA A 330 -28.60 38.01 -48.61
CA ALA A 330 -29.05 37.94 -47.22
C ALA A 330 -27.84 37.63 -46.30
N PRO A 331 -27.79 38.19 -45.08
CA PRO A 331 -26.65 38.00 -44.19
C PRO A 331 -26.51 36.52 -43.82
N VAL A 332 -25.36 35.93 -44.12
CA VAL A 332 -25.04 34.56 -43.71
C VAL A 332 -24.96 34.52 -42.18
N LEU A 333 -25.87 33.77 -41.55
CA LEU A 333 -25.81 33.54 -40.12
C LEU A 333 -24.55 32.71 -39.82
N GLN A 334 -23.65 33.26 -39.00
CA GLN A 334 -22.50 32.49 -38.54
C GLN A 334 -22.99 31.34 -37.65
N ARG A 335 -22.31 30.20 -37.67
CA ARG A 335 -22.63 29.08 -36.77
C ARG A 335 -22.26 29.44 -35.33
N ALA A 336 -23.02 28.93 -34.37
CA ALA A 336 -22.58 29.00 -32.98
C ALA A 336 -21.39 28.05 -32.76
N THR A 337 -20.62 28.32 -31.71
CA THR A 337 -19.49 27.49 -31.27
C THR A 337 -19.62 27.24 -29.77
N LEU A 338 -19.56 25.97 -29.36
CA LEU A 338 -19.42 25.59 -27.95
C LEU A 338 -17.94 25.60 -27.55
N THR A 339 -17.62 26.32 -26.48
CA THR A 339 -16.28 26.33 -25.86
C THR A 339 -16.37 25.74 -24.46
N THR A 340 -15.51 24.78 -24.11
CA THR A 340 -15.37 24.32 -22.72
C THR A 340 -14.55 25.35 -21.95
N THR A 341 -15.04 25.75 -20.78
CA THR A 341 -14.39 26.68 -19.86
C THR A 341 -13.61 25.93 -18.77
N ALA A 342 -14.21 24.88 -18.18
CA ALA A 342 -13.57 24.01 -17.21
C ALA A 342 -14.26 22.65 -17.11
N SER A 343 -13.58 21.66 -16.53
CA SER A 343 -14.22 20.45 -15.99
C SER A 343 -13.49 19.95 -14.74
N SER A 344 -14.17 19.11 -13.96
CA SER A 344 -13.60 18.39 -12.82
C SER A 344 -14.11 16.93 -12.83
N PRO A 345 -13.24 15.93 -13.02
CA PRO A 345 -11.83 16.05 -13.44
C PRO A 345 -11.69 16.63 -14.86
N ASN A 346 -10.46 16.93 -15.27
CA ASN A 346 -10.13 17.39 -16.62
C ASN A 346 -8.98 16.52 -17.18
N PRO A 347 -9.17 15.78 -18.29
CA PRO A 347 -10.42 15.60 -19.04
C PRO A 347 -11.53 14.92 -18.20
N LEU A 348 -12.77 14.99 -18.69
CA LEU A 348 -13.88 14.23 -18.10
C LEU A 348 -13.63 12.71 -18.23
N PRO A 349 -14.14 11.88 -17.30
CA PRO A 349 -14.04 10.43 -17.40
C PRO A 349 -14.81 9.88 -18.62
N ALA A 350 -14.36 8.74 -19.15
CA ALA A 350 -15.04 8.05 -20.23
C ALA A 350 -16.54 7.82 -19.93
N GLY A 351 -17.40 8.11 -20.91
CA GLY A 351 -18.85 8.06 -20.77
C GLY A 351 -19.52 9.36 -20.27
N LEU A 352 -18.76 10.36 -19.80
CA LEU A 352 -19.26 11.72 -19.53
C LEU A 352 -18.75 12.69 -20.59
N ALA A 353 -19.66 13.42 -21.25
CA ALA A 353 -19.30 14.38 -22.30
C ALA A 353 -20.35 15.49 -22.44
N VAL A 354 -19.92 16.63 -23.00
CA VAL A 354 -20.82 17.67 -23.53
C VAL A 354 -20.37 18.00 -24.95
N THR A 355 -21.26 17.86 -25.91
CA THR A 355 -20.99 18.06 -27.34
C THR A 355 -22.02 19.01 -27.94
N HIS A 356 -21.67 19.71 -29.02
CA HIS A 356 -22.57 20.60 -29.73
C HIS A 356 -22.67 20.19 -31.19
N GLN A 357 -23.91 20.12 -31.70
CA GLN A 357 -24.19 19.94 -33.11
C GLN A 357 -24.70 21.27 -33.69
N PRO A 358 -23.91 21.97 -34.52
CA PRO A 358 -24.32 23.22 -35.13
C PRO A 358 -25.59 23.08 -35.98
N SER A 359 -26.51 24.02 -35.81
CA SER A 359 -27.73 24.08 -36.61
C SER A 359 -27.43 24.36 -38.09
N ALA A 360 -28.18 23.69 -38.97
CA ALA A 360 -28.09 23.91 -40.42
C ALA A 360 -28.80 25.21 -40.86
N THR A 361 -29.85 25.62 -40.13
CA THR A 361 -30.68 26.80 -40.44
C THR A 361 -31.34 27.35 -39.17
N GLY A 362 -31.18 28.65 -38.90
CA GLY A 362 -31.80 29.33 -37.76
C GLY A 362 -30.86 29.56 -36.58
N THR A 363 -31.43 30.04 -35.47
CA THR A 363 -30.72 30.43 -34.24
C THR A 363 -30.66 29.33 -33.18
N SER A 364 -31.54 28.33 -33.25
CA SER A 364 -31.67 27.28 -32.24
C SER A 364 -30.63 26.17 -32.46
N GLU A 365 -29.78 25.97 -31.45
CA GLU A 365 -28.62 25.07 -31.44
C GLU A 365 -28.84 23.91 -30.47
N THR A 366 -28.26 22.74 -30.73
CA THR A 366 -28.42 21.54 -29.89
C THR A 366 -27.12 21.15 -29.20
N VAL A 367 -27.14 21.15 -27.86
CA VAL A 367 -26.04 20.65 -27.01
C VAL A 367 -26.45 19.31 -26.41
N THR A 368 -25.65 18.27 -26.61
CA THR A 368 -25.92 16.92 -26.12
C THR A 368 -25.03 16.61 -24.91
N VAL A 369 -25.65 16.28 -23.78
CA VAL A 369 -25.00 15.91 -22.53
C VAL A 369 -25.05 14.40 -22.34
N THR A 370 -23.88 13.75 -22.31
CA THR A 370 -23.74 12.30 -22.12
C THR A 370 -23.45 12.00 -20.65
N GLY A 371 -24.07 10.94 -20.12
CA GLY A 371 -23.94 10.50 -18.73
C GLY A 371 -25.25 10.61 -17.94
N ALA A 372 -25.60 9.57 -17.18
CA ALA A 372 -26.85 9.51 -16.44
C ALA A 372 -26.87 10.48 -15.23
N GLY A 373 -28.06 10.94 -14.85
CA GLY A 373 -28.25 11.81 -13.67
C GLY A 373 -27.73 13.24 -13.80
N ALA A 374 -27.30 13.66 -15.00
CA ALA A 374 -26.79 14.99 -15.26
C ALA A 374 -27.83 16.10 -14.94
N LYS A 375 -27.45 17.05 -14.10
CA LYS A 375 -28.17 18.32 -13.92
C LYS A 375 -27.55 19.34 -14.86
N VAL A 376 -28.35 19.95 -15.74
CA VAL A 376 -27.89 21.00 -16.66
C VAL A 376 -28.48 22.34 -16.24
N THR A 377 -27.68 23.40 -16.28
CA THR A 377 -28.18 24.77 -16.25
C THR A 377 -27.69 25.56 -17.47
N VAL A 378 -28.55 26.44 -17.99
CA VAL A 378 -28.26 27.39 -19.06
C VAL A 378 -28.68 28.77 -18.57
N ASP A 379 -27.83 29.78 -18.72
CA ASP A 379 -28.04 31.14 -18.18
C ASP A 379 -28.39 31.13 -16.67
N GLY A 380 -27.79 30.18 -15.92
CA GLY A 380 -28.04 29.97 -14.48
C GLY A 380 -29.40 29.33 -14.13
N LYS A 381 -30.23 28.97 -15.11
CA LYS A 381 -31.54 28.33 -14.91
C LYS A 381 -31.43 26.84 -15.19
N ALA A 382 -32.05 26.00 -14.35
CA ALA A 382 -32.10 24.56 -14.57
C ALA A 382 -32.90 24.23 -15.84
N VAL A 383 -32.36 23.33 -16.67
CA VAL A 383 -32.97 22.84 -17.91
C VAL A 383 -32.95 21.32 -17.90
N THR A 384 -34.12 20.69 -18.07
CA THR A 384 -34.24 19.24 -18.17
C THR A 384 -33.83 18.78 -19.57
N PRO A 385 -32.82 17.91 -19.74
CA PRO A 385 -32.46 17.37 -21.05
C PRO A 385 -33.58 16.48 -21.63
N GLY A 386 -33.71 16.50 -22.96
CA GLY A 386 -34.60 15.62 -23.71
C GLY A 386 -34.04 14.20 -23.85
N ALA A 387 -34.73 13.37 -24.64
CA ALA A 387 -34.27 12.03 -24.97
C ALA A 387 -32.86 12.07 -25.60
N GLY A 388 -31.96 11.19 -25.14
CA GLY A 388 -30.56 11.18 -25.55
C GLY A 388 -29.68 12.28 -24.93
N GLY A 389 -30.20 13.08 -23.99
CA GLY A 389 -29.44 14.14 -23.31
C GLY A 389 -29.37 15.47 -24.07
N ALA A 390 -30.21 15.66 -25.09
CA ALA A 390 -30.24 16.88 -25.90
C ALA A 390 -30.86 18.07 -25.17
N VAL A 391 -30.21 19.23 -25.24
CA VAL A 391 -30.65 20.53 -24.72
C VAL A 391 -30.62 21.52 -25.88
N VAL A 392 -31.78 22.12 -26.18
CA VAL A 392 -31.91 23.11 -27.27
C VAL A 392 -31.81 24.52 -26.69
N ILE A 393 -30.94 25.35 -27.27
CA ILE A 393 -30.64 26.71 -26.81
C ILE A 393 -30.78 27.66 -28.01
N ASP A 394 -31.57 28.72 -27.88
CA ASP A 394 -31.70 29.72 -28.95
C ASP A 394 -30.58 30.77 -28.85
N VAL A 395 -29.58 30.65 -29.72
CA VAL A 395 -28.39 31.49 -29.74
C VAL A 395 -28.53 32.50 -30.88
N ALA A 396 -28.87 33.75 -30.54
CA ALA A 396 -28.99 34.84 -31.49
C ALA A 396 -27.61 35.32 -32.00
N ALA A 397 -27.59 36.12 -33.06
CA ALA A 397 -26.35 36.76 -33.50
C ALA A 397 -25.83 37.73 -32.42
N ALA A 398 -24.54 37.63 -32.09
CA ALA A 398 -23.89 38.32 -30.98
C ALA A 398 -24.41 37.95 -29.57
N SER A 399 -25.04 36.78 -29.37
CA SER A 399 -25.33 36.25 -28.03
C SER A 399 -24.37 35.13 -27.60
N SER A 400 -24.28 34.93 -26.29
CA SER A 400 -23.49 33.87 -25.65
C SER A 400 -24.19 33.39 -24.38
N HIS A 401 -24.33 32.08 -24.22
CA HIS A 401 -25.07 31.45 -23.12
C HIS A 401 -24.13 30.51 -22.35
N PRO A 402 -23.80 30.80 -21.07
CA PRO A 402 -23.06 29.88 -20.22
C PRO A 402 -23.91 28.65 -19.91
N ILE A 403 -23.26 27.49 -19.96
CA ILE A 403 -23.84 26.18 -19.65
C ILE A 403 -23.00 25.55 -18.55
N THR A 404 -23.63 25.00 -17.52
CA THR A 404 -22.95 24.12 -16.56
C THR A 404 -23.67 22.79 -16.43
N VAL A 405 -22.88 21.73 -16.23
CA VAL A 405 -23.36 20.36 -16.05
C VAL A 405 -22.74 19.79 -14.78
N GLU A 406 -23.56 19.21 -13.92
CA GLU A 406 -23.16 18.46 -12.72
C GLU A 406 -23.67 17.02 -12.86
N TRP A 407 -22.75 16.05 -12.89
CA TRP A 407 -23.08 14.64 -12.74
C TRP A 407 -22.81 14.19 -11.29
N PRO A 408 -23.68 13.35 -10.70
CA PRO A 408 -23.43 12.82 -9.37
C PRO A 408 -22.11 12.06 -9.31
N GLY A 409 -21.42 12.19 -8.18
CA GLY A 409 -20.29 11.33 -7.86
C GLY A 409 -20.76 9.89 -7.67
N THR A 410 -19.99 8.92 -8.18
CA THR A 410 -20.23 7.51 -7.86
C THR A 410 -19.85 7.33 -6.39
N ALA A 411 -20.67 6.64 -5.60
CA ALA A 411 -20.25 6.29 -4.25
C ALA A 411 -19.02 5.36 -4.30
N THR A 412 -18.04 5.63 -3.46
CA THR A 412 -16.77 4.91 -3.38
C THR A 412 -16.65 4.26 -2.01
N GLU A 413 -16.06 3.09 -1.93
CA GLU A 413 -15.85 2.43 -0.64
C GLU A 413 -14.61 3.04 0.05
N GLN A 414 -14.79 3.45 1.31
CA GLN A 414 -13.69 3.80 2.20
C GLN A 414 -13.60 2.73 3.28
N VAL A 415 -12.41 2.15 3.46
CA VAL A 415 -12.15 1.12 4.46
C VAL A 415 -11.33 1.71 5.60
N PHE A 416 -11.80 1.51 6.82
CA PHE A 416 -11.03 1.71 8.04
C PHE A 416 -10.57 0.34 8.55
N GLY A 417 -9.25 0.13 8.69
CA GLY A 417 -8.68 -1.04 9.33
C GLY A 417 -8.60 -0.83 10.84
N LEU A 418 -9.34 -1.63 11.61
CA LEU A 418 -9.18 -1.74 13.06
C LEU A 418 -8.28 -2.94 13.34
N PHE A 419 -7.00 -2.70 13.58
CA PHE A 419 -6.00 -3.76 13.77
C PHE A 419 -5.94 -4.27 15.20
N PHE A 420 -5.33 -5.42 15.40
CA PHE A 420 -5.09 -6.07 16.69
C PHE A 420 -3.71 -6.72 16.65
N ASP A 421 -3.06 -6.89 17.80
CA ASP A 421 -1.88 -7.76 17.89
C ASP A 421 -2.29 -9.26 17.88
N PHE A 422 -1.30 -10.15 17.81
CA PHE A 422 -1.40 -11.60 17.57
C PHE A 422 -2.60 -12.28 18.25
N ASP A 423 -2.50 -12.76 19.49
CA ASP A 423 -3.59 -13.50 20.16
C ASP A 423 -4.78 -12.62 20.60
N LYS A 424 -4.85 -11.36 20.16
CA LYS A 424 -5.70 -10.31 20.74
C LYS A 424 -7.01 -10.08 19.97
N PRO A 425 -8.17 -9.91 20.66
CA PRO A 425 -8.34 -9.95 22.12
C PRO A 425 -8.23 -11.35 22.72
N ALA A 426 -7.78 -11.43 23.98
CA ALA A 426 -7.53 -12.71 24.65
C ALA A 426 -8.81 -13.53 24.85
N ARG A 427 -8.71 -14.87 24.73
CA ARG A 427 -9.85 -15.80 24.86
C ARG A 427 -10.31 -15.99 26.31
N ASN A 428 -9.38 -15.96 27.28
CA ASN A 428 -9.67 -16.29 28.67
C ASN A 428 -10.58 -15.22 29.32
N GLY A 429 -11.70 -15.63 29.91
CA GLY A 429 -12.69 -14.72 30.48
C GLY A 429 -13.39 -13.79 29.49
N TRP A 430 -13.36 -14.09 28.17
CA TRP A 430 -14.04 -13.28 27.17
C TRP A 430 -15.57 -13.40 27.29
N ALA A 431 -16.26 -12.27 27.42
CA ALA A 431 -17.71 -12.20 27.40
C ALA A 431 -18.17 -10.83 26.88
N VAL A 432 -19.21 -10.81 26.04
CA VAL A 432 -19.87 -9.58 25.56
C VAL A 432 -21.05 -9.21 26.45
N GLN A 433 -21.75 -10.20 27.02
CA GLN A 433 -22.86 -10.02 27.96
C GLN A 433 -22.80 -11.06 29.11
N PRO A 434 -22.69 -10.64 30.38
CA PRO A 434 -22.24 -9.31 30.80
C PRO A 434 -20.83 -9.03 30.23
N PRO A 435 -20.50 -7.78 29.88
CA PRO A 435 -19.23 -7.47 29.24
C PRO A 435 -18.05 -7.78 30.19
N SER A 436 -17.02 -8.47 29.68
CA SER A 436 -15.80 -8.76 30.43
C SER A 436 -14.87 -7.54 30.52
N THR A 437 -13.84 -7.61 31.37
CA THR A 437 -12.86 -6.53 31.49
C THR A 437 -11.99 -6.41 30.23
N GLU A 438 -11.63 -7.55 29.60
CA GLU A 438 -10.95 -7.57 28.30
C GLU A 438 -11.81 -6.90 27.22
N PHE A 439 -13.07 -7.31 27.04
CA PHE A 439 -13.96 -6.67 26.05
C PHE A 439 -14.17 -5.17 26.32
N ARG A 440 -14.32 -4.77 27.60
CA ARG A 440 -14.37 -3.35 27.98
C ARG A 440 -13.10 -2.59 27.64
N SER A 441 -11.91 -3.18 27.71
CA SER A 441 -10.66 -2.45 27.51
C SER A 441 -10.52 -1.95 26.07
N TYR A 442 -10.76 -2.80 25.05
CA TYR A 442 -10.76 -2.39 23.64
C TYR A 442 -11.89 -1.39 23.37
N VAL A 443 -13.12 -1.67 23.80
CA VAL A 443 -14.27 -0.78 23.53
C VAL A 443 -14.10 0.59 24.18
N SER A 444 -13.49 0.69 25.38
CA SER A 444 -13.16 1.96 26.04
C SER A 444 -11.79 2.55 25.66
N ASN A 445 -11.10 1.97 24.68
CA ASN A 445 -9.76 2.35 24.23
C ASN A 445 -8.65 2.30 25.32
N SER A 446 -8.89 1.56 26.41
CA SER A 446 -7.96 1.38 27.54
C SER A 446 -7.16 0.07 27.50
N THR A 447 -7.29 -0.71 26.42
CA THR A 447 -6.42 -1.86 26.12
C THR A 447 -4.95 -1.46 26.01
N THR A 448 -4.03 -2.36 26.34
CA THR A 448 -2.58 -2.20 26.15
C THR A 448 -2.06 -2.80 24.84
N ASP A 449 -2.95 -3.27 23.95
CA ASP A 449 -2.59 -3.74 22.60
C ASP A 449 -2.00 -2.57 21.76
N PRO A 450 -0.72 -2.64 21.36
CA PRO A 450 -0.07 -1.53 20.66
C PRO A 450 -0.52 -1.41 19.20
N ARG A 451 -0.77 -2.52 18.50
CA ARG A 451 -1.20 -2.50 17.09
C ARG A 451 -2.64 -2.00 16.99
N TYR A 452 -3.49 -2.33 17.96
CA TYR A 452 -4.81 -1.73 18.12
C TYR A 452 -4.73 -0.22 18.29
N GLN A 453 -3.91 0.28 19.22
CA GLN A 453 -3.80 1.72 19.47
C GLN A 453 -3.17 2.49 18.30
N ASP A 454 -2.07 2.02 17.72
CA ASP A 454 -1.25 2.83 16.81
C ASP A 454 -1.42 2.56 15.31
N ALA A 455 -1.75 1.32 14.89
CA ALA A 455 -1.90 0.99 13.47
C ALA A 455 -3.32 1.19 12.92
N SER A 456 -4.35 1.25 13.78
CA SER A 456 -5.75 1.43 13.35
C SER A 456 -5.97 2.76 12.62
N GLY A 457 -6.63 2.76 11.46
CA GLY A 457 -6.81 3.97 10.63
C GLY A 457 -7.48 3.70 9.28
N THR A 458 -7.52 4.68 8.38
CA THR A 458 -8.01 4.46 7.00
C THR A 458 -6.98 3.68 6.19
N LEU A 459 -7.40 2.54 5.63
CA LEU A 459 -6.51 1.48 5.13
C LEU A 459 -5.58 1.97 4.00
N ARG A 460 -4.31 1.57 4.03
CA ARG A 460 -3.34 1.76 2.93
C ARG A 460 -3.09 0.46 2.17
N ILE A 461 -2.47 0.58 0.99
CA ILE A 461 -1.91 -0.55 0.23
C ILE A 461 -0.83 -1.29 1.05
N GLU A 462 -0.13 -0.53 1.90
CA GLU A 462 0.94 -0.96 2.82
C GLU A 462 0.43 -1.62 4.12
N GLY A 463 -0.86 -1.99 4.21
CA GLY A 463 -1.45 -2.58 5.41
C GLY A 463 -1.92 -1.53 6.41
N ASP A 464 -0.99 -0.97 7.18
CA ASP A 464 -1.29 -0.09 8.31
C ASP A 464 -2.19 1.12 7.94
N GLY A 465 -3.03 1.53 8.89
CA GLY A 465 -4.03 2.58 8.70
C GLY A 465 -3.47 3.99 8.79
N ALA A 466 -3.73 4.81 7.77
CA ALA A 466 -3.47 6.24 7.80
C ALA A 466 -4.36 6.94 8.84
N TRP A 467 -3.77 7.80 9.67
CA TRP A 467 -4.50 8.75 10.50
C TRP A 467 -3.70 10.03 10.70
N THR A 468 -4.38 11.18 10.80
CA THR A 468 -3.75 12.51 10.95
C THR A 468 -4.19 13.26 12.20
N GLY A 469 -5.15 12.72 12.96
CA GLY A 469 -5.60 13.28 14.24
C GLY A 469 -4.85 12.71 15.45
N PRO A 470 -5.06 13.27 16.65
CA PRO A 470 -4.42 12.82 17.90
C PRO A 470 -5.05 11.54 18.49
N GLU A 471 -6.17 11.07 17.94
CA GLU A 471 -6.86 9.87 18.40
C GLU A 471 -6.02 8.60 18.14
N ARG A 472 -6.27 7.53 18.92
CA ARG A 472 -5.64 6.20 18.79
C ARG A 472 -6.73 5.12 18.84
N GLY A 473 -6.50 3.95 18.26
CA GLY A 473 -7.38 2.77 18.32
C GLY A 473 -8.87 3.03 18.11
N ALA A 474 -9.69 2.65 19.09
CA ALA A 474 -11.15 2.77 19.05
C ALA A 474 -11.62 4.21 18.78
N ASP A 475 -10.88 5.21 19.25
CA ASP A 475 -11.28 6.61 19.12
C ASP A 475 -11.00 7.19 17.73
N ARG A 476 -10.01 6.64 17.00
CA ARG A 476 -9.87 6.88 15.54
C ARG A 476 -11.09 6.36 14.79
N LEU A 477 -11.53 5.14 15.10
CA LEU A 477 -12.74 4.56 14.51
C LEU A 477 -13.99 5.38 14.86
N ARG A 478 -14.13 5.86 16.10
CA ARG A 478 -15.21 6.80 16.48
C ARG A 478 -15.16 8.08 15.67
N ALA A 479 -14.01 8.75 15.61
CA ALA A 479 -13.85 10.00 14.87
C ALA A 479 -14.17 9.82 13.38
N TRP A 480 -13.75 8.69 12.78
CA TRP A 480 -14.07 8.35 11.39
C TRP A 480 -15.57 8.11 11.17
N ILE A 481 -16.23 7.27 11.98
CA ILE A 481 -17.70 7.06 11.93
C ILE A 481 -18.45 8.38 12.16
N LEU A 482 -17.94 9.26 13.02
CA LEU A 482 -18.52 10.57 13.28
C LEU A 482 -18.44 11.51 12.05
N ALA A 483 -17.36 11.41 11.27
CA ALA A 483 -17.11 12.20 10.06
C ALA A 483 -17.82 11.67 8.79
N LEU A 484 -18.35 10.43 8.79
CA LEU A 484 -19.05 9.87 7.63
C LEU A 484 -20.29 10.71 7.24
N PRO A 485 -20.43 11.09 5.96
CA PRO A 485 -21.57 11.89 5.48
C PRO A 485 -22.84 11.05 5.30
N GLY A 486 -24.00 11.62 5.65
CA GLY A 486 -25.30 10.99 5.44
C GLY A 486 -25.59 9.87 6.44
N THR A 487 -26.09 8.73 5.96
CA THR A 487 -26.35 7.54 6.81
C THR A 487 -25.04 6.85 7.16
N LYS A 488 -24.69 6.83 8.45
CA LYS A 488 -23.45 6.25 9.00
C LYS A 488 -23.47 4.71 9.02
N SER A 489 -23.76 4.11 7.87
CA SER A 489 -23.95 2.68 7.71
C SER A 489 -22.68 2.01 7.16
N VAL A 490 -22.22 0.96 7.83
CA VAL A 490 -20.97 0.28 7.51
C VAL A 490 -21.16 -1.23 7.41
N ARG A 491 -20.23 -1.91 6.71
CA ARG A 491 -20.08 -3.35 6.74
C ARG A 491 -18.82 -3.73 7.53
N LEU A 492 -18.87 -4.85 8.25
CA LEU A 492 -17.73 -5.35 9.03
C LEU A 492 -17.24 -6.68 8.44
N SER A 493 -15.94 -6.81 8.18
CA SER A 493 -15.30 -8.09 7.86
C SER A 493 -14.11 -8.29 8.78
N ALA A 494 -14.23 -9.23 9.72
CA ALA A 494 -13.20 -9.52 10.71
C ALA A 494 -12.37 -10.73 10.28
N HIS A 495 -11.05 -10.58 10.35
CA HIS A 495 -10.08 -11.57 9.90
C HIS A 495 -9.11 -11.95 11.02
N ALA A 496 -8.51 -13.13 10.84
CA ALA A 496 -7.34 -13.59 11.55
C ALA A 496 -6.23 -13.92 10.55
N SER A 497 -5.03 -14.07 11.06
CA SER A 497 -3.79 -14.03 10.28
C SER A 497 -3.28 -15.43 9.88
N HIS A 498 -4.10 -16.48 10.05
CA HIS A 498 -3.67 -17.88 10.17
C HIS A 498 -2.66 -18.06 11.32
N GLU A 499 -3.15 -17.73 12.51
CA GLU A 499 -2.35 -17.62 13.73
C GLU A 499 -2.12 -18.98 14.37
N HIS A 500 -0.87 -19.20 14.78
CA HIS A 500 -0.39 -20.43 15.39
C HIS A 500 -0.33 -20.27 16.91
N SER A 501 -1.26 -20.93 17.62
CA SER A 501 -1.18 -21.08 19.08
C SER A 501 -0.42 -22.38 19.40
N PRO A 502 0.60 -22.36 20.28
CA PRO A 502 1.32 -23.58 20.67
C PRO A 502 0.45 -24.69 21.29
N ALA A 503 -0.75 -24.34 21.76
CA ALA A 503 -1.73 -25.28 22.32
C ALA A 503 -2.77 -25.77 21.28
N VAL A 504 -2.44 -25.73 19.98
CA VAL A 504 -3.34 -26.05 18.87
C VAL A 504 -2.57 -26.81 17.78
N SER A 505 -2.57 -28.14 17.89
CA SER A 505 -1.73 -29.05 17.09
C SER A 505 -2.29 -29.44 15.71
N ASP A 506 -3.60 -29.34 15.50
CA ASP A 506 -4.28 -29.73 14.26
C ASP A 506 -4.94 -28.54 13.53
N ASP A 507 -4.99 -28.60 12.20
CA ASP A 507 -5.57 -27.60 11.30
C ASP A 507 -7.08 -27.40 11.52
N THR A 508 -7.84 -28.44 11.88
CA THR A 508 -9.26 -28.28 12.23
C THR A 508 -9.41 -27.46 13.51
N GLN A 509 -8.52 -27.66 14.48
CA GLN A 509 -8.46 -26.84 15.69
C GLN A 509 -7.95 -25.41 15.40
N ARG A 510 -6.96 -25.24 14.51
CA ARG A 510 -6.40 -23.92 14.12
C ARG A 510 -7.42 -23.07 13.36
N THR A 511 -8.20 -23.69 12.48
CA THR A 511 -9.36 -23.06 11.82
C THR A 511 -10.39 -22.57 12.85
N ARG A 512 -10.75 -23.43 13.82
CA ARG A 512 -11.68 -23.05 14.91
C ARG A 512 -11.13 -21.96 15.82
N TYR A 513 -9.82 -21.93 16.07
CA TYR A 513 -9.15 -20.87 16.84
C TYR A 513 -9.20 -19.53 16.11
N ASN A 514 -8.80 -19.49 14.84
CA ASN A 514 -8.79 -18.28 14.00
C ASN A 514 -10.22 -17.74 13.79
N GLN A 515 -11.20 -18.62 13.57
CA GLN A 515 -12.62 -18.28 13.54
C GLN A 515 -13.06 -17.60 14.86
N GLN A 516 -12.87 -18.27 16.01
CA GLN A 516 -13.21 -17.70 17.33
C GLN A 516 -12.48 -16.39 17.65
N LEU A 517 -11.28 -16.17 17.11
CA LEU A 517 -10.54 -14.92 17.28
C LEU A 517 -11.14 -13.80 16.42
N SER A 518 -11.44 -14.08 15.16
CA SER A 518 -12.13 -13.12 14.28
C SER A 518 -13.50 -12.71 14.84
N GLU A 519 -14.21 -13.61 15.54
CA GLU A 519 -15.45 -13.31 16.28
C GLU A 519 -15.23 -12.33 17.45
N ARG A 520 -14.14 -12.46 18.21
CA ARG A 520 -13.78 -11.52 19.28
C ARG A 520 -13.43 -10.14 18.73
N ARG A 521 -12.63 -10.09 17.65
CA ARG A 521 -12.30 -8.86 16.92
C ARG A 521 -13.55 -8.18 16.37
N LEU A 522 -14.47 -8.95 15.77
CA LEU A 522 -15.74 -8.44 15.26
C LEU A 522 -16.60 -7.80 16.35
N ALA A 523 -16.75 -8.47 17.50
CA ALA A 523 -17.56 -7.95 18.61
C ALA A 523 -17.05 -6.60 19.13
N VAL A 524 -15.72 -6.37 19.15
CA VAL A 524 -15.13 -5.05 19.45
C VAL A 524 -15.55 -4.02 18.42
N ALA A 525 -15.38 -4.32 17.13
CA ALA A 525 -15.73 -3.39 16.05
C ALA A 525 -17.22 -3.03 16.06
N HIS A 526 -18.11 -4.02 16.21
CA HIS A 526 -19.55 -3.81 16.36
C HIS A 526 -19.83 -2.84 17.51
N ALA A 527 -19.28 -3.10 18.71
CA ALA A 527 -19.54 -2.26 19.88
C ALA A 527 -18.99 -0.83 19.73
N VAL A 528 -17.80 -0.65 19.15
CA VAL A 528 -17.24 0.69 18.89
C VAL A 528 -18.08 1.45 17.87
N VAL A 529 -18.44 0.84 16.74
CA VAL A 529 -19.31 1.45 15.71
C VAL A 529 -20.68 1.84 16.28
N THR A 530 -21.33 0.95 17.03
CA THR A 530 -22.61 1.26 17.70
C THR A 530 -22.44 2.41 18.71
N SER A 531 -21.35 2.45 19.47
CA SER A 531 -21.07 3.54 20.43
C SER A 531 -20.82 4.90 19.75
N ALA A 532 -20.40 4.90 18.48
CA ALA A 532 -20.21 6.10 17.67
C ALA A 532 -21.49 6.59 16.96
N GLY A 533 -22.61 5.88 17.12
CA GLY A 533 -23.86 6.15 16.41
C GLY A 533 -23.87 5.68 14.95
N GLY A 534 -23.00 4.73 14.59
CA GLY A 534 -23.06 4.03 13.31
C GLY A 534 -24.05 2.88 13.30
N THR A 535 -24.51 2.47 12.11
CA THR A 535 -25.34 1.27 11.91
C THR A 535 -24.58 0.21 11.11
N ILE A 536 -24.82 -1.06 11.41
CA ILE A 536 -24.14 -2.17 10.74
C ILE A 536 -25.11 -2.76 9.70
N ALA A 537 -24.73 -2.70 8.43
CA ALA A 537 -25.52 -3.18 7.30
C ALA A 537 -25.30 -4.67 7.02
N ALA A 538 -24.09 -5.16 7.30
CA ALA A 538 -23.70 -6.57 7.24
C ALA A 538 -22.44 -6.79 8.07
N GLU A 539 -22.29 -7.97 8.66
CA GLU A 539 -21.06 -8.35 9.35
C GLU A 539 -20.70 -9.82 9.13
N ALA A 540 -19.39 -10.13 9.15
CA ALA A 540 -18.88 -11.48 9.06
C ALA A 540 -17.57 -11.64 9.84
N ALA A 541 -17.47 -12.70 10.64
CA ALA A 541 -16.22 -13.23 11.16
C ALA A 541 -15.75 -14.32 10.19
N ARG A 542 -14.57 -14.14 9.60
CA ARG A 542 -14.08 -14.92 8.44
C ARG A 542 -13.01 -15.95 8.78
N GLY A 543 -12.58 -16.01 10.04
CA GLY A 543 -11.33 -16.68 10.39
C GLY A 543 -10.18 -16.14 9.56
N ASP A 544 -9.35 -17.05 9.05
CA ASP A 544 -8.16 -16.78 8.26
C ASP A 544 -8.40 -16.65 6.74
N THR A 545 -9.65 -16.75 6.27
CA THR A 545 -9.96 -16.44 4.85
C THR A 545 -10.16 -14.93 4.64
N PRO A 546 -9.60 -14.28 3.59
CA PRO A 546 -8.69 -14.75 2.56
C PRO A 546 -7.24 -14.26 2.79
N ALA A 547 -6.69 -14.43 4.00
CA ALA A 547 -5.38 -13.91 4.38
C ALA A 547 -4.21 -14.50 3.56
N SER A 548 -4.43 -15.66 2.94
CA SER A 548 -3.44 -16.43 2.15
C SER A 548 -3.25 -15.96 0.71
N THR A 549 -4.05 -15.02 0.19
CA THR A 549 -4.02 -14.67 -1.25
C THR A 549 -3.24 -13.38 -1.58
N ARG A 550 -2.41 -12.88 -0.67
CA ARG A 550 -1.63 -11.64 -0.86
C ARG A 550 -0.17 -11.99 -1.17
N PRO A 551 0.38 -11.62 -2.35
CA PRO A 551 1.76 -11.96 -2.70
C PRO A 551 2.78 -11.22 -1.82
N GLY A 552 3.51 -11.96 -0.99
CA GLY A 552 4.64 -11.46 -0.20
C GLY A 552 4.56 -11.79 1.29
N THR A 553 5.71 -12.17 1.87
CA THR A 553 5.91 -12.39 3.32
C THR A 553 4.92 -13.35 3.99
N HIS A 554 5.14 -14.65 3.78
CA HIS A 554 4.79 -15.67 4.78
C HIS A 554 6.08 -16.14 5.45
N SER A 555 6.08 -16.24 6.78
CA SER A 555 7.21 -16.78 7.55
C SER A 555 6.78 -18.06 8.27
N PRO A 556 7.67 -19.06 8.46
CA PRO A 556 7.30 -20.31 9.15
C PRO A 556 6.84 -20.16 10.61
N MET A 557 6.94 -18.97 11.21
CA MET A 557 6.58 -18.70 12.61
C MET A 557 5.53 -17.59 12.80
N GLY A 558 4.90 -17.11 11.73
CA GLY A 558 3.86 -16.10 11.85
C GLY A 558 3.24 -15.70 10.53
N GLY A 559 1.91 -15.72 10.50
CA GLY A 559 1.12 -15.19 9.38
C GLY A 559 1.09 -13.66 9.35
N ASP A 560 0.65 -13.13 8.20
CA ASP A 560 0.66 -11.71 7.83
C ASP A 560 -0.02 -10.84 8.92
N PRO A 561 0.72 -9.94 9.60
CA PRO A 561 0.18 -9.03 10.61
C PRO A 561 -0.95 -8.12 10.12
N ASP A 562 -1.04 -7.83 8.83
CA ASP A 562 -2.09 -6.97 8.25
C ASP A 562 -3.45 -7.68 8.21
N ASN A 563 -3.47 -9.01 8.24
CA ASN A 563 -4.71 -9.79 8.32
C ASN A 563 -5.25 -9.93 9.77
N ARG A 564 -4.62 -9.28 10.76
CA ARG A 564 -5.07 -9.19 12.15
C ARG A 564 -6.04 -8.01 12.33
N VAL A 565 -7.11 -7.98 11.54
CA VAL A 565 -7.87 -6.74 11.27
C VAL A 565 -9.38 -6.97 11.23
N VAL A 566 -10.15 -5.93 11.59
CA VAL A 566 -11.52 -5.76 11.12
C VAL A 566 -11.56 -4.64 10.10
N HIS A 567 -11.92 -4.98 8.86
CA HIS A 567 -12.25 -4.03 7.82
C HIS A 567 -13.65 -3.45 8.09
N VAL A 568 -13.70 -2.17 8.42
CA VAL A 568 -14.93 -1.39 8.57
C VAL A 568 -15.13 -0.59 7.28
N THR A 569 -16.03 -1.04 6.41
CA THR A 569 -16.25 -0.45 5.08
C THR A 569 -17.47 0.46 5.07
N ALA A 570 -17.29 1.72 4.69
CA ALA A 570 -18.36 2.68 4.46
C ALA A 570 -18.48 3.05 2.97
N GLN A 571 -19.70 3.35 2.53
CA GLN A 571 -19.97 3.95 1.23
C GLN A 571 -19.98 5.47 1.37
N VAL A 572 -18.95 6.15 0.86
CA VAL A 572 -18.88 7.62 0.87
C VAL A 572 -19.25 8.17 -0.52
N PRO A 573 -20.04 9.25 -0.63
CA PRO A 573 -20.31 9.88 -1.92
C PRO A 573 -19.00 10.38 -2.53
N GLY A 574 -18.64 9.89 -3.72
CA GLY A 574 -17.51 10.42 -4.46
C GLY A 574 -17.75 11.87 -4.88
N ALA A 575 -16.67 12.57 -5.27
CA ALA A 575 -16.78 13.93 -5.77
C ALA A 575 -17.73 14.02 -6.98
N ALA A 576 -18.64 15.00 -6.95
CA ALA A 576 -19.47 15.33 -8.11
C ALA A 576 -18.58 15.74 -9.28
N ARG A 577 -18.89 15.25 -10.49
CA ARG A 577 -18.17 15.65 -11.70
C ARG A 577 -18.84 16.89 -12.25
N THR A 578 -18.06 17.88 -12.65
CA THR A 578 -18.58 19.13 -13.20
C THR A 578 -17.98 19.43 -14.55
N TRP A 579 -18.74 20.14 -15.38
CA TRP A 579 -18.29 20.74 -16.62
C TRP A 579 -18.94 22.11 -16.75
N SER A 580 -18.19 23.09 -17.25
CA SER A 580 -18.71 24.41 -17.61
C SER A 580 -18.20 24.80 -18.98
N GLY A 581 -19.02 25.55 -19.71
CA GLY A 581 -18.70 26.06 -21.02
C GLY A 581 -19.63 27.17 -21.45
N THR A 582 -19.46 27.66 -22.67
CA THR A 582 -20.28 28.73 -23.24
C THR A 582 -20.54 28.41 -24.70
N ILE A 583 -21.81 28.45 -25.12
CA ILE A 583 -22.18 28.46 -26.54
C ILE A 583 -22.40 29.90 -26.99
N ALA A 584 -21.73 30.32 -28.07
CA ALA A 584 -21.80 31.70 -28.55
C ALA A 584 -21.86 31.77 -30.07
N ARG A 585 -22.55 32.78 -30.61
CA ARG A 585 -22.59 33.07 -32.06
C ARG A 585 -22.14 34.51 -32.29
N ALA A 586 -21.09 34.70 -33.08
CA ALA A 586 -20.59 36.03 -33.41
C ALA A 586 -21.56 36.80 -34.34
N ALA A 587 -21.34 38.11 -34.47
CA ALA A 587 -22.18 39.01 -35.27
C ALA A 587 -22.06 38.70 -36.78
N SER A 588 -23.18 38.79 -37.51
CA SER A 588 -23.20 38.67 -38.96
C SER A 588 -22.55 39.90 -39.63
N THR A 589 -21.35 39.73 -40.17
CA THR A 589 -20.59 40.78 -40.83
C THR A 589 -21.22 41.16 -42.17
N GLY A 590 -21.95 42.28 -42.21
CA GLY A 590 -22.27 42.97 -43.45
C GLY A 590 -20.98 43.50 -44.09
N GLY A 591 -20.68 43.08 -45.32
CA GLY A 591 -19.38 43.33 -45.94
C GLY A 591 -19.15 44.80 -46.32
N THR A 592 -17.97 45.32 -45.98
CA THR A 592 -17.41 46.57 -46.54
C THR A 592 -16.22 46.21 -47.43
N GLY A 593 -16.29 46.58 -48.71
CA GLY A 593 -15.24 46.27 -49.68
C GLY A 593 -14.14 47.32 -49.68
N THR A 594 -12.88 46.89 -49.60
CA THR A 594 -11.72 47.76 -49.79
C THR A 594 -11.42 47.95 -51.28
N GLY A 595 -11.19 49.19 -51.70
CA GLY A 595 -10.88 49.53 -53.10
C GLY A 595 -9.91 50.70 -53.19
N THR A 596 -8.90 50.57 -54.06
CA THR A 596 -7.88 51.59 -54.30
C THR A 596 -8.25 52.46 -55.50
N GLY A 597 -8.19 53.79 -55.35
CA GLY A 597 -8.47 54.72 -56.45
C GLY A 597 -7.94 56.13 -56.19
N THR A 598 -7.60 56.83 -57.28
CA THR A 598 -7.11 58.21 -57.27
C THR A 598 -8.19 59.18 -57.75
N GLY A 599 -8.53 60.18 -56.95
CA GLY A 599 -9.52 61.20 -57.33
C GLY A 599 -9.59 62.39 -56.37
N THR A 600 -10.14 63.50 -56.86
CA THR A 600 -10.33 64.74 -56.10
C THR A 600 -11.79 64.91 -55.71
N GLY A 601 -12.09 65.00 -54.40
CA GLY A 601 -13.46 65.22 -53.90
C GLY A 601 -13.48 65.49 -52.40
N THR A 602 -14.62 65.98 -51.90
CA THR A 602 -14.86 66.32 -50.49
C THR A 602 -15.82 65.33 -49.85
N GLY A 603 -15.39 64.61 -48.81
CA GLY A 603 -16.21 63.65 -48.07
C GLY A 603 -15.49 63.11 -46.83
N THR A 604 -16.20 62.34 -46.01
CA THR A 604 -15.71 61.77 -44.74
C THR A 604 -15.62 60.25 -44.83
N GLY A 605 -14.44 59.69 -44.59
CA GLY A 605 -14.19 58.24 -44.61
C GLY A 605 -12.76 57.89 -44.20
N THR A 606 -12.46 56.60 -44.11
CA THR A 606 -11.14 56.06 -43.70
C THR A 606 -10.53 55.27 -44.86
N GLY A 607 -9.22 55.44 -45.10
CA GLY A 607 -8.53 54.81 -46.23
C GLY A 607 -7.09 55.28 -46.41
N THR A 608 -6.37 54.70 -47.37
CA THR A 608 -4.96 55.02 -47.69
C THR A 608 -4.84 55.50 -49.14
N GLY A 609 -4.13 56.61 -49.36
CA GLY A 609 -4.00 57.23 -50.69
C GLY A 609 -3.24 58.56 -50.66
N THR A 610 -2.95 59.11 -51.84
CA THR A 610 -2.22 60.39 -52.01
C THR A 610 -3.07 61.40 -52.77
N GLY A 611 -3.17 62.63 -52.25
CA GLY A 611 -3.96 63.71 -52.85
C GLY A 611 -3.98 64.98 -52.02
N THR A 612 -4.46 66.08 -52.61
CA THR A 612 -4.54 67.41 -51.97
C THR A 612 -6.00 67.83 -51.79
N GLY A 613 -6.42 68.09 -50.55
CA GLY A 613 -7.77 68.56 -50.23
C GLY A 613 -7.95 68.84 -48.74
N THR A 614 -9.08 69.45 -48.36
CA THR A 614 -9.42 69.82 -46.98
C THR A 614 -10.64 69.05 -46.49
N GLY A 615 -10.50 68.28 -45.40
CA GLY A 615 -11.57 67.51 -44.77
C GLY A 615 -11.12 66.86 -43.46
N THR A 616 -12.06 66.32 -42.70
CA THR A 616 -11.82 65.72 -41.37
C THR A 616 -12.06 64.20 -41.39
N GLY A 617 -11.01 63.42 -41.13
CA GLY A 617 -11.06 61.96 -41.06
C GLY A 617 -9.71 61.39 -40.61
N THR A 618 -9.67 60.11 -40.22
CA THR A 618 -8.47 59.42 -39.71
C THR A 618 -7.95 58.39 -40.72
N GLY A 619 -6.65 58.45 -41.02
CA GLY A 619 -5.99 57.52 -41.95
C GLY A 619 -4.48 57.81 -42.04
N THR A 620 -3.70 56.82 -42.47
CA THR A 620 -2.24 56.93 -42.57
C THR A 620 -1.80 57.18 -44.01
N GLY A 621 -1.19 58.34 -44.26
CA GLY A 621 -0.63 58.73 -45.55
C GLY A 621 0.39 59.85 -45.39
N THR A 622 1.43 59.87 -46.22
CA THR A 622 2.53 60.84 -46.15
C THR A 622 2.17 62.15 -46.88
N GLY A 623 1.61 63.11 -46.15
CA GLY A 623 1.33 64.47 -46.62
C GLY A 623 1.62 65.52 -45.54
N THR A 624 2.05 66.71 -45.95
CA THR A 624 2.46 67.79 -45.02
C THR A 624 1.25 68.56 -44.49
N GLY A 625 0.82 68.26 -43.26
CA GLY A 625 -0.23 68.98 -42.53
C GLY A 625 -0.12 68.78 -41.02
N THR A 626 -0.66 69.70 -40.22
CA THR A 626 -0.47 69.76 -38.76
C THR A 626 -1.72 69.32 -37.97
N GLY A 627 -1.59 68.28 -37.13
CA GLY A 627 -2.64 67.76 -36.23
C GLY A 627 -2.09 66.68 -35.27
N THR A 628 -2.80 66.35 -34.18
CA THR A 628 -2.19 65.72 -32.97
C THR A 628 -2.99 64.58 -32.31
N GLY A 629 -2.32 63.43 -32.06
CA GLY A 629 -2.68 62.39 -31.07
C GLY A 629 -3.85 61.43 -31.40
N THR A 630 -4.05 60.27 -30.75
CA THR A 630 -3.18 59.38 -29.90
C THR A 630 -3.86 57.98 -29.77
N GLY A 631 -3.19 56.96 -29.24
CA GLY A 631 -3.77 55.61 -28.95
C GLY A 631 -4.59 55.54 -27.64
N THR A 632 -4.94 54.38 -27.05
CA THR A 632 -4.57 52.96 -27.29
C THR A 632 -5.59 52.03 -26.57
N GLY A 633 -5.58 50.70 -26.81
CA GLY A 633 -6.18 49.69 -25.90
C GLY A 633 -6.85 48.50 -26.62
N GLY A 634 -6.79 47.24 -26.16
CA GLY A 634 -6.15 46.69 -24.95
C GLY A 634 -7.16 45.99 -24.04
N GLY A 635 -7.53 44.74 -24.32
CA GLY A 635 -8.64 44.04 -23.65
C GLY A 635 -8.21 42.97 -22.63
N ALA A 636 -8.82 42.97 -21.45
CA ALA A 636 -8.70 41.95 -20.41
C ALA A 636 -10.08 41.35 -20.06
N LYS A 637 -10.12 40.09 -19.58
CA LYS A 637 -11.38 39.41 -19.18
C LYS A 637 -11.75 39.68 -17.71
N PRO A 638 -13.05 39.74 -17.35
CA PRO A 638 -13.49 39.80 -15.95
C PRO A 638 -13.28 38.49 -15.17
N LEU A 639 -13.32 38.57 -13.84
CA LEU A 639 -13.43 37.42 -12.93
C LEU A 639 -14.92 37.10 -12.67
N GLU A 640 -15.25 35.82 -12.48
CA GLU A 640 -16.56 35.40 -11.96
C GLU A 640 -16.62 35.53 -10.43
N LEU A 641 -17.83 35.76 -9.89
CA LEU A 641 -18.06 35.94 -8.44
C LEU A 641 -19.28 35.13 -7.96
N PRO A 642 -19.22 34.51 -6.77
CA PRO A 642 -20.33 33.73 -6.23
C PRO A 642 -21.45 34.57 -5.59
N THR A 643 -22.59 33.91 -5.41
CA THR A 643 -23.84 34.22 -4.70
C THR A 643 -23.94 35.57 -3.95
N ALA A 644 -24.98 36.34 -4.27
CA ALA A 644 -25.20 37.70 -3.78
C ALA A 644 -25.33 37.82 -2.24
N VAL A 645 -24.35 38.49 -1.62
CA VAL A 645 -24.43 39.01 -0.25
C VAL A 645 -25.05 40.41 -0.25
N ALA A 646 -25.90 40.70 0.74
CA ALA A 646 -26.60 41.98 0.89
C ALA A 646 -26.07 42.77 2.09
N PHE A 647 -25.56 43.97 1.83
CA PHE A 647 -24.87 44.81 2.81
C PHE A 647 -25.78 45.94 3.34
N LYS A 648 -25.62 46.26 4.63
CA LYS A 648 -26.24 47.40 5.31
C LYS A 648 -25.17 48.35 5.84
N LEU A 649 -25.30 49.65 5.54
CA LEU A 649 -24.38 50.68 6.02
C LEU A 649 -24.48 50.85 7.55
N LYS A 650 -23.34 50.92 8.26
CA LYS A 650 -23.30 51.38 9.66
C LYS A 650 -23.50 52.90 9.71
N PHE A 651 -24.44 53.36 10.53
CA PHE A 651 -24.60 54.79 10.82
C PHE A 651 -23.47 55.29 11.74
N VAL A 652 -22.32 55.58 11.14
CA VAL A 652 -21.18 56.23 11.81
C VAL A 652 -21.19 57.72 11.49
N ARG A 653 -22.02 58.51 12.20
CA ARG A 653 -21.78 59.96 12.26
C ARG A 653 -20.67 60.22 13.28
N GLN A 654 -19.43 60.25 12.78
CA GLN A 654 -18.28 60.71 13.55
C GLN A 654 -17.47 61.67 12.69
N GLU A 655 -17.47 62.94 13.07
CA GLU A 655 -16.81 64.01 12.33
C GLU A 655 -15.31 64.03 12.62
N GLU A 656 -14.47 63.39 11.79
CA GLU A 656 -13.08 63.84 11.62
C GLU A 656 -12.34 63.31 10.37
N ARG A 657 -11.39 64.12 9.89
CA ARG A 657 -10.35 63.84 8.86
C ARG A 657 -10.85 63.39 7.47
N LYS A 658 -11.02 64.37 6.59
CA LYS A 658 -11.53 64.24 5.20
C LYS A 658 -10.70 63.36 4.25
N LYS A 659 -9.39 63.20 4.48
CA LYS A 659 -8.49 62.36 3.64
C LYS A 659 -7.56 61.47 4.46
N LEU A 660 -7.36 60.25 3.98
CA LEU A 660 -6.43 59.25 4.50
C LEU A 660 -5.49 58.77 3.38
N THR A 661 -4.22 58.53 3.70
CA THR A 661 -3.25 57.88 2.81
C THR A 661 -2.64 56.67 3.52
N VAL A 662 -2.60 55.52 2.83
CA VAL A 662 -2.09 54.24 3.34
C VAL A 662 -1.03 53.72 2.38
N LYS A 663 0.13 53.30 2.90
CA LYS A 663 1.15 52.56 2.14
C LYS A 663 1.05 51.08 2.49
N TYR A 664 1.15 50.20 1.50
CA TYR A 664 0.99 48.76 1.68
C TYR A 664 2.05 47.99 0.90
N GLN A 665 2.74 47.08 1.59
CA GLN A 665 3.78 46.21 1.03
C GLN A 665 3.45 44.75 1.33
N ARG A 666 3.36 43.89 0.30
CA ARG A 666 3.03 42.46 0.45
C ARG A 666 3.65 41.59 -0.65
N ALA A 667 4.27 40.48 -0.25
CA ALA A 667 4.71 39.42 -1.13
C ALA A 667 4.04 38.09 -0.75
N GLU A 668 3.82 37.20 -1.71
CA GLU A 668 3.12 35.93 -1.50
C GLU A 668 3.73 34.76 -2.28
N ALA A 669 3.70 33.57 -1.69
CA ALA A 669 3.99 32.32 -2.39
C ALA A 669 2.79 31.84 -3.21
N VAL A 670 3.05 31.23 -4.37
CA VAL A 670 2.08 30.53 -5.21
C VAL A 670 2.66 29.20 -5.68
N ARG A 671 1.82 28.17 -5.83
CA ARG A 671 2.21 26.93 -6.50
C ARG A 671 2.15 27.13 -8.02
N ARG A 672 3.14 26.61 -8.72
CA ARG A 672 3.27 26.56 -10.17
C ARG A 672 3.43 25.10 -10.62
N VAL A 673 3.11 24.84 -11.89
CA VAL A 673 3.27 23.54 -12.54
C VAL A 673 4.33 23.66 -13.63
N PHE A 674 5.14 22.62 -13.80
CA PHE A 674 6.16 22.47 -14.83
C PHE A 674 6.07 21.05 -15.41
N ALA A 675 5.76 20.94 -16.70
CA ALA A 675 5.52 19.66 -17.37
C ALA A 675 6.42 19.51 -18.60
N PRO A 676 7.63 18.92 -18.46
CA PRO A 676 8.47 18.54 -19.58
C PRO A 676 8.08 17.16 -20.15
N GLN A 677 8.34 16.97 -21.45
CA GLN A 677 8.13 15.70 -22.15
C GLN A 677 9.25 15.40 -23.15
N GLY A 678 9.47 14.13 -23.48
CA GLY A 678 10.45 13.69 -24.48
C GLY A 678 10.19 12.29 -25.03
N PHE A 679 10.85 11.95 -26.14
CA PHE A 679 10.68 10.69 -26.87
C PHE A 679 12.02 9.95 -27.02
N LEU A 680 12.01 8.63 -26.80
CA LEU A 680 13.22 7.83 -26.60
C LEU A 680 14.07 7.59 -27.86
N GLY A 681 13.45 7.48 -29.05
CA GLY A 681 14.20 7.21 -30.29
C GLY A 681 15.18 8.32 -30.71
N LEU A 682 14.93 9.56 -30.28
CA LEU A 682 15.87 10.67 -30.48
C LEU A 682 17.11 10.59 -29.57
N LEU A 683 17.08 9.73 -28.54
CA LEU A 683 18.16 9.49 -27.57
C LEU A 683 18.89 8.17 -27.86
N ILE A 684 18.19 7.16 -28.38
CA ILE A 684 18.74 5.83 -28.69
C ILE A 684 19.57 5.84 -29.99
N LYS A 685 19.45 6.87 -30.83
CA LYS A 685 20.23 6.99 -32.07
C LYS A 685 21.76 7.01 -31.86
N ASP A 686 22.22 7.51 -30.72
CA ASP A 686 23.64 7.54 -30.35
C ASP A 686 24.08 6.24 -29.62
N LEU A 687 23.17 5.27 -29.47
CA LEU A 687 23.38 3.96 -28.81
C LEU A 687 23.34 2.77 -29.78
N ALA A 688 23.21 3.04 -31.08
CA ALA A 688 23.09 2.03 -32.13
C ALA A 688 24.44 1.32 -32.40
N GLY A 689 24.72 0.26 -31.63
CA GLY A 689 25.92 -0.57 -31.81
C GLY A 689 26.10 -1.72 -30.81
N ASP A 690 25.47 -1.67 -29.63
CA ASP A 690 25.69 -2.66 -28.56
C ASP A 690 24.63 -3.79 -28.55
N ASP A 691 25.07 -5.02 -28.85
CA ASP A 691 24.30 -6.27 -28.66
C ASP A 691 23.80 -6.47 -27.21
N VAL A 692 24.31 -5.68 -26.26
CA VAL A 692 23.96 -5.74 -24.83
C VAL A 692 22.60 -5.11 -24.52
N LEU A 693 22.07 -4.24 -25.40
CA LEU A 693 20.79 -3.55 -25.20
C LEU A 693 19.58 -4.34 -25.72
N PHE A 694 19.79 -5.30 -26.63
CA PHE A 694 18.74 -6.06 -27.32
C PHE A 694 18.95 -7.56 -27.10
N LYS A 695 18.34 -8.13 -26.06
CA LYS A 695 18.42 -9.58 -25.80
C LYS A 695 17.27 -10.32 -26.46
N GLU A 696 17.57 -11.25 -27.36
CA GLU A 696 16.61 -12.26 -27.80
C GLU A 696 16.68 -13.48 -26.85
N ILE A 697 15.52 -14.05 -26.51
CA ILE A 697 15.38 -15.25 -25.68
C ILE A 697 14.56 -16.27 -26.47
N ASP A 698 15.12 -17.46 -26.68
CA ASP A 698 14.39 -18.56 -27.27
C ASP A 698 13.62 -19.33 -26.19
N LEU A 699 12.34 -19.60 -26.40
CA LEU A 699 11.52 -20.41 -25.49
C LEU A 699 11.57 -21.91 -25.83
N ASP A 700 12.23 -22.31 -26.94
CA ASP A 700 12.58 -23.70 -27.22
C ASP A 700 13.83 -24.18 -26.44
N ASP A 701 14.54 -23.29 -25.73
CA ASP A 701 15.70 -23.64 -24.90
C ASP A 701 15.33 -24.65 -23.80
N PRO A 702 16.13 -25.71 -23.56
CA PRO A 702 15.88 -26.71 -22.51
C PRO A 702 15.59 -26.12 -21.12
N PHE A 703 16.17 -24.96 -20.78
CA PHE A 703 15.90 -24.23 -19.54
C PHE A 703 14.41 -23.92 -19.31
N PHE A 704 13.62 -23.72 -20.37
CA PHE A 704 12.17 -23.49 -20.30
C PHE A 704 11.33 -24.77 -20.51
N ARG A 705 11.97 -25.92 -20.65
CA ARG A 705 11.32 -27.22 -20.93
C ARG A 705 11.58 -28.26 -19.86
N GLU A 706 12.59 -28.08 -19.00
CA GLU A 706 13.00 -29.05 -17.99
C GLU A 706 12.87 -28.49 -16.57
N MET A 707 12.10 -29.18 -15.72
CA MET A 707 12.17 -29.05 -14.26
C MET A 707 13.28 -29.97 -13.74
N THR A 708 14.26 -29.42 -13.05
CA THR A 708 15.18 -30.20 -12.20
C THR A 708 14.85 -29.96 -10.72
N ILE A 709 14.83 -31.05 -9.95
CA ILE A 709 14.66 -31.07 -8.49
C ILE A 709 15.90 -31.73 -7.90
N THR A 710 16.62 -31.00 -7.04
CA THR A 710 17.74 -31.53 -6.25
C THR A 710 17.19 -32.13 -4.96
N ALA A 711 17.43 -33.42 -4.69
CA ALA A 711 17.30 -33.98 -3.36
C ALA A 711 18.67 -34.12 -2.70
N SER A 712 18.76 -33.81 -1.42
CA SER A 712 19.98 -33.87 -0.62
C SER A 712 19.68 -34.35 0.79
N THR A 713 20.69 -34.85 1.50
CA THR A 713 20.58 -35.14 2.93
C THR A 713 21.83 -34.64 3.64
N ALA A 714 21.65 -33.94 4.75
CA ALA A 714 22.72 -33.44 5.61
C ALA A 714 22.91 -34.31 6.88
N THR A 715 22.15 -35.41 6.97
CA THR A 715 22.05 -36.28 8.15
C THR A 715 23.17 -37.31 8.16
N ASP A 716 23.82 -37.51 9.30
CA ASP A 716 24.60 -38.73 9.53
C ASP A 716 23.64 -39.88 9.83
N PHE A 717 23.68 -40.90 8.99
CA PHE A 717 22.78 -42.05 9.06
C PHE A 717 23.10 -42.96 10.26
N ALA A 718 24.38 -43.05 10.66
CA ALA A 718 24.83 -44.09 11.57
C ALA A 718 24.37 -43.92 13.03
N PRO A 719 24.39 -42.72 13.65
CA PRO A 719 23.97 -42.53 15.04
C PRO A 719 22.49 -42.88 15.29
N ILE A 720 21.61 -42.47 14.36
CA ILE A 720 20.16 -42.66 14.44
C ILE A 720 19.69 -44.01 13.87
N GLY A 721 20.60 -44.84 13.35
CA GLY A 721 20.25 -46.13 12.75
C GLY A 721 19.46 -46.04 11.43
N LEU A 722 19.52 -44.90 10.73
CA LEU A 722 18.89 -44.74 9.42
C LEU A 722 19.59 -45.64 8.41
N SER A 723 18.82 -46.44 7.67
CA SER A 723 19.36 -47.36 6.66
C SER A 723 19.22 -46.82 5.24
N ARG A 724 18.14 -46.09 4.98
CA ARG A 724 17.79 -45.53 3.69
C ARG A 724 16.90 -44.30 3.90
N ALA A 725 17.19 -43.21 3.19
CA ALA A 725 16.20 -42.20 2.87
C ALA A 725 15.83 -42.38 1.39
N HIS A 726 14.56 -42.56 1.11
CA HIS A 726 13.98 -42.73 -0.22
C HIS A 726 13.04 -41.56 -0.48
N ILE A 727 12.93 -41.15 -1.75
CA ILE A 727 11.92 -40.21 -2.20
C ILE A 727 11.40 -40.67 -3.56
N ALA A 728 10.09 -40.84 -3.65
CA ALA A 728 9.36 -40.90 -4.90
C ALA A 728 8.87 -39.49 -5.26
N ILE A 729 8.99 -39.12 -6.53
CA ILE A 729 8.54 -37.85 -7.10
C ILE A 729 7.60 -38.17 -8.26
N ASP A 730 6.35 -37.73 -8.15
CA ASP A 730 5.30 -37.91 -9.15
C ASP A 730 4.84 -36.54 -9.68
N TYR A 731 4.97 -36.33 -10.99
CA TYR A 731 4.76 -35.04 -11.65
C TYR A 731 3.68 -35.13 -12.73
N GLY A 732 2.65 -34.29 -12.64
CA GLY A 732 1.46 -34.31 -13.49
C GLY A 732 0.38 -35.29 -12.99
N ASP A 733 -0.82 -35.24 -13.57
CA ASP A 733 -1.96 -36.09 -13.15
C ASP A 733 -1.76 -37.58 -13.52
N PRO A 734 -1.75 -38.53 -12.56
CA PRO A 734 -1.68 -39.97 -12.84
C PRO A 734 -2.81 -40.51 -13.73
N ALA A 735 -3.95 -39.83 -13.82
CA ALA A 735 -5.04 -40.15 -14.75
C ALA A 735 -4.76 -39.70 -16.20
N VAL A 736 -3.64 -38.98 -16.44
CA VAL A 736 -3.15 -38.56 -17.77
C VAL A 736 -1.73 -39.13 -18.02
N PRO A 737 -1.59 -40.43 -18.37
CA PRO A 737 -0.29 -41.12 -18.45
C PRO A 737 0.67 -40.64 -19.55
N ALA A 738 0.27 -39.66 -20.37
CA ALA A 738 1.14 -39.00 -21.34
C ALA A 738 1.93 -37.84 -20.72
N ASP A 739 1.37 -37.21 -19.67
CA ASP A 739 1.96 -36.08 -18.96
C ASP A 739 2.57 -36.48 -17.61
N HIS A 740 2.01 -37.52 -16.96
CA HIS A 740 2.51 -38.11 -15.72
C HIS A 740 3.94 -38.66 -15.84
N LYS A 741 4.82 -38.31 -14.88
CA LYS A 741 6.22 -38.76 -14.82
C LYS A 741 6.60 -39.09 -13.38
N HIS A 742 7.12 -40.29 -13.16
CA HIS A 742 7.58 -40.78 -11.86
C HIS A 742 9.11 -40.90 -11.82
N HIS A 743 9.74 -40.56 -10.69
CA HIS A 743 11.17 -40.75 -10.47
C HIS A 743 11.47 -41.07 -9.00
N GLU A 744 12.33 -42.06 -8.73
CA GLU A 744 12.79 -42.37 -7.38
C GLU A 744 14.26 -41.95 -7.17
N LEU A 745 14.55 -41.29 -6.05
CA LEU A 745 15.92 -41.09 -5.57
C LEU A 745 16.12 -41.83 -4.24
N THR A 746 17.28 -42.47 -4.08
CA THR A 746 17.63 -43.26 -2.89
C THR A 746 18.97 -42.80 -2.33
N PHE A 747 19.02 -42.56 -1.02
CA PHE A 747 20.19 -42.15 -0.27
C PHE A 747 20.49 -43.22 0.80
N THR A 748 21.78 -43.55 0.97
CA THR A 748 22.27 -44.59 1.90
C THR A 748 23.58 -44.13 2.55
N PRO A 749 24.06 -44.78 3.63
CA PRO A 749 25.32 -44.39 4.27
C PRO A 749 26.56 -44.45 3.35
N GLN A 750 26.49 -45.19 2.24
CA GLN A 750 27.55 -45.31 1.23
C GLN A 750 27.35 -44.38 0.02
N ASP A 751 26.18 -43.76 -0.10
CA ASP A 751 25.74 -42.98 -1.25
C ASP A 751 24.72 -41.93 -0.80
N ALA A 752 25.24 -40.90 -0.12
CA ALA A 752 24.50 -39.77 0.46
C ALA A 752 24.78 -38.43 -0.26
N ALA A 753 25.50 -38.44 -1.38
CA ALA A 753 25.74 -37.25 -2.18
C ALA A 753 24.42 -36.70 -2.77
N PRO A 754 24.26 -35.38 -2.97
CA PRO A 754 23.06 -34.81 -3.60
C PRO A 754 22.77 -35.40 -4.98
N LYS A 755 21.48 -35.55 -5.31
CA LYS A 755 20.99 -36.20 -6.53
C LYS A 755 19.90 -35.36 -7.17
N THR A 756 19.78 -35.44 -8.49
CA THR A 756 18.84 -34.64 -9.27
C THR A 756 17.86 -35.53 -10.03
N ALA A 757 16.57 -35.26 -9.89
CA ALA A 757 15.54 -35.75 -10.80
C ALA A 757 15.21 -34.64 -11.80
N THR A 758 15.25 -34.96 -13.10
CA THR A 758 14.97 -33.99 -14.18
C THR A 758 13.81 -34.49 -15.04
N PHE A 759 12.83 -33.63 -15.25
CA PHE A 759 11.56 -33.89 -15.90
C PHE A 759 11.32 -32.88 -17.01
N PHE A 760 10.95 -33.33 -18.20
CA PHE A 760 10.30 -32.43 -19.16
C PHE A 760 8.94 -31.99 -18.59
N LEU A 761 8.65 -30.69 -18.70
CA LEU A 761 7.36 -30.13 -18.29
C LEU A 761 6.20 -30.84 -19.01
N ASN A 762 5.04 -30.89 -18.36
CA ASN A 762 3.81 -31.42 -18.94
C ASN A 762 3.18 -30.43 -19.94
N SER A 763 2.11 -30.85 -20.62
CA SER A 763 1.43 -30.06 -21.66
C SER A 763 0.86 -28.72 -21.15
N THR A 764 0.50 -28.65 -19.87
CA THR A 764 0.04 -27.45 -19.14
C THR A 764 1.17 -26.56 -18.62
N ARG A 765 2.40 -27.09 -18.51
CA ARG A 765 3.61 -26.47 -17.94
C ARG A 765 3.53 -26.17 -16.43
N ASP A 766 2.88 -27.06 -15.69
CA ASP A 766 2.76 -26.99 -14.23
C ASP A 766 4.14 -27.15 -13.57
N LEU A 767 4.31 -26.60 -12.36
CA LEU A 767 5.60 -26.47 -11.66
C LEU A 767 5.62 -27.12 -10.26
N ASP A 768 4.44 -27.52 -9.83
CA ASP A 768 4.06 -28.37 -8.71
C ASP A 768 4.25 -29.86 -9.04
N TYR A 769 4.46 -30.67 -8.01
CA TYR A 769 4.57 -32.13 -8.07
C TYR A 769 4.29 -32.72 -6.68
N ASP A 770 4.01 -34.02 -6.60
CA ASP A 770 3.91 -34.74 -5.33
C ASP A 770 5.25 -35.42 -5.01
N ALA A 771 5.67 -35.34 -3.75
CA ALA A 771 6.85 -36.02 -3.24
C ALA A 771 6.53 -36.87 -2.01
N THR A 772 6.72 -38.18 -2.11
CA THR A 772 6.63 -39.12 -0.98
C THR A 772 8.03 -39.45 -0.49
N ILE A 773 8.42 -38.87 0.64
CA ILE A 773 9.69 -39.08 1.32
C ILE A 773 9.54 -40.19 2.37
N ARG A 774 10.47 -41.14 2.40
CA ARG A 774 10.42 -42.33 3.25
C ARG A 774 11.76 -42.60 3.92
N PHE A 775 11.76 -42.66 5.24
CA PHE A 775 12.95 -42.96 6.06
C PHE A 775 12.84 -44.39 6.62
N ASP A 776 13.63 -45.34 6.10
CA ASP A 776 13.68 -46.72 6.61
C ASP A 776 14.83 -46.89 7.63
N PHE A 777 14.53 -47.42 8.80
CA PHE A 777 15.50 -47.60 9.90
C PHE A 777 15.90 -49.06 10.10
N ALA A 778 17.16 -49.30 10.45
CA ALA A 778 17.67 -50.64 10.70
C ALA A 778 17.07 -51.24 12.01
N PRO A 779 16.37 -52.39 11.98
CA PRO A 779 15.76 -52.98 13.19
C PRO A 779 16.75 -53.42 14.28
N GLN A 780 18.04 -53.49 13.96
CA GLN A 780 19.11 -53.91 14.88
C GLN A 780 19.95 -52.72 15.37
N ALA A 781 19.49 -51.47 15.19
CA ALA A 781 20.24 -50.27 15.57
C ALA A 781 20.26 -49.97 17.08
N GLY A 782 19.59 -50.77 17.92
CA GLY A 782 19.46 -50.50 19.35
C GLY A 782 18.58 -49.29 19.67
N TRP A 783 17.54 -49.08 18.87
CA TRP A 783 16.50 -48.06 19.04
C TRP A 783 15.14 -48.76 19.13
N GLU A 784 14.42 -48.58 20.23
CA GLU A 784 12.99 -48.87 20.30
C GLU A 784 12.21 -47.92 19.38
N ALA A 785 11.04 -48.33 18.88
CA ALA A 785 10.27 -47.52 17.94
C ALA A 785 8.79 -47.88 17.87
N ASP A 786 7.99 -46.89 17.47
CA ASP A 786 6.63 -47.08 16.96
C ASP A 786 6.59 -47.67 15.53
N ALA A 787 7.59 -47.36 14.70
CA ALA A 787 7.70 -47.85 13.33
C ALA A 787 9.11 -48.25 12.89
N ALA A 788 9.16 -49.16 11.91
CA ALA A 788 10.39 -49.51 11.17
C ALA A 788 10.72 -48.49 10.06
N HIS A 789 9.73 -47.70 9.64
CA HIS A 789 9.87 -46.66 8.64
C HIS A 789 8.84 -45.55 8.85
N TYR A 790 9.17 -44.34 8.42
CA TYR A 790 8.30 -43.17 8.50
C TYR A 790 8.15 -42.58 7.10
N GLU A 791 6.95 -42.13 6.76
CA GLU A 791 6.58 -41.68 5.42
C GLU A 791 5.94 -40.30 5.52
N VAL A 792 6.32 -39.40 4.63
CA VAL A 792 5.99 -37.98 4.62
C VAL A 792 5.62 -37.60 3.20
N VAL A 793 4.49 -36.93 3.01
CA VAL A 793 4.02 -36.51 1.68
C VAL A 793 4.04 -34.99 1.61
N GLU A 794 4.85 -34.44 0.71
CA GLU A 794 4.69 -33.07 0.23
C GLU A 794 3.85 -33.10 -1.05
N ALA A 795 2.56 -32.83 -0.92
CA ALA A 795 1.66 -32.68 -2.07
C ALA A 795 1.73 -31.26 -2.66
N ASP A 796 1.46 -31.12 -3.96
CA ASP A 796 1.43 -29.84 -4.70
C ASP A 796 2.70 -28.97 -4.51
N THR A 797 3.88 -29.57 -4.25
CA THR A 797 5.08 -28.84 -3.84
C THR A 797 5.85 -28.30 -5.05
N VAL A 798 6.23 -27.01 -4.99
CA VAL A 798 6.99 -26.33 -6.07
C VAL A 798 8.50 -26.24 -5.79
N LYS A 799 8.96 -26.78 -4.65
CA LYS A 799 10.36 -26.71 -4.20
C LYS A 799 11.31 -27.31 -5.25
N ARG A 800 12.51 -26.73 -5.41
CA ARG A 800 13.54 -27.26 -6.33
C ARG A 800 14.77 -27.81 -5.63
N ASP A 801 14.91 -27.54 -4.34
CA ASP A 801 15.87 -28.18 -3.45
C ASP A 801 15.11 -28.80 -2.27
N LEU A 802 15.16 -30.13 -2.15
CA LEU A 802 14.58 -30.91 -1.07
C LEU A 802 15.70 -31.40 -0.13
N VAL A 803 15.51 -31.17 1.17
CA VAL A 803 16.44 -31.61 2.22
C VAL A 803 15.77 -32.73 2.99
N LEU A 804 16.23 -33.96 2.77
CA LEU A 804 15.71 -35.17 3.42
C LEU A 804 16.27 -35.26 4.85
N ASN A 805 15.58 -34.62 5.79
CA ASN A 805 15.95 -34.54 7.19
C ASN A 805 14.93 -35.30 8.09
N PRO A 806 15.28 -36.47 8.66
CA PRO A 806 14.35 -37.21 9.50
C PRO A 806 14.05 -36.51 10.83
N PHE A 807 14.91 -35.60 11.32
CA PHE A 807 14.70 -34.89 12.58
C PHE A 807 13.50 -33.91 12.56
N GLU A 808 12.96 -33.59 11.38
CA GLU A 808 11.74 -32.77 11.23
C GLU A 808 10.45 -33.60 11.33
N HIS A 809 10.54 -34.93 11.25
CA HIS A 809 9.40 -35.85 11.13
C HIS A 809 9.44 -37.03 12.12
N VAL A 810 10.59 -37.25 12.75
CA VAL A 810 10.86 -38.34 13.69
C VAL A 810 11.57 -37.78 14.92
N GLU A 811 10.96 -37.99 16.09
CA GLU A 811 11.55 -37.76 17.41
C GLU A 811 12.66 -38.80 17.63
N PHE A 812 13.82 -38.37 18.11
CA PHE A 812 14.91 -39.25 18.53
C PHE A 812 15.32 -38.90 19.94
N ARG A 813 15.03 -39.78 20.90
CA ARG A 813 15.32 -39.56 22.32
C ARG A 813 16.32 -40.60 22.85
N GLU A 814 17.43 -40.12 23.39
CA GLU A 814 18.40 -40.92 24.14
C GLU A 814 18.32 -40.57 25.62
N ILE A 815 17.88 -41.50 26.46
CA ILE A 815 17.78 -41.31 27.91
C ILE A 815 18.91 -42.12 28.56
N ARG A 816 19.90 -41.42 29.10
CA ARG A 816 21.08 -41.99 29.76
C ARG A 816 20.84 -42.14 31.26
N PHE A 817 20.94 -43.36 31.76
CA PHE A 817 20.90 -43.67 33.18
C PHE A 817 22.31 -43.91 33.69
N GLU A 818 22.71 -43.27 34.79
CA GLU A 818 24.04 -43.44 35.38
C GLU A 818 23.99 -43.51 36.91
N PRO A 819 24.91 -44.27 37.53
CA PRO A 819 24.89 -44.47 38.97
C PRO A 819 25.35 -43.20 39.71
N GLY A 820 24.51 -42.74 40.64
CA GLY A 820 24.81 -41.63 41.55
C GLY A 820 25.54 -42.09 42.80
N VAL A 821 25.03 -41.67 43.96
CA VAL A 821 25.49 -42.22 45.24
C VAL A 821 24.85 -43.59 45.44
N VAL A 822 25.67 -44.65 45.47
CA VAL A 822 25.25 -46.05 45.63
C VAL A 822 26.25 -46.80 46.52
N ASP A 823 25.77 -47.41 47.60
CA ASP A 823 26.55 -48.27 48.49
C ASP A 823 26.79 -49.67 47.87
N TRP A 824 27.76 -49.78 46.96
CA TRP A 824 28.10 -51.02 46.24
C TRP A 824 28.73 -52.15 47.09
N GLU A 825 28.81 -52.03 48.42
CA GLU A 825 29.02 -53.20 49.29
C GLU A 825 27.67 -53.85 49.68
N THR A 826 26.60 -53.06 49.70
CA THR A 826 25.25 -53.46 50.07
C THR A 826 24.35 -53.73 48.85
N VAL A 827 24.50 -52.95 47.79
CA VAL A 827 23.76 -53.06 46.52
C VAL A 827 24.53 -53.91 45.51
N ALA A 828 23.88 -54.90 44.91
CA ALA A 828 24.42 -55.75 43.86
C ALA A 828 24.13 -55.21 42.45
N SER A 829 22.89 -54.75 42.21
CA SER A 829 22.51 -54.04 40.97
C SER A 829 21.31 -53.12 41.18
N LEU A 830 21.16 -52.16 40.26
CA LEU A 830 19.94 -51.36 40.10
C LEU A 830 19.34 -51.68 38.73
N ASP A 831 18.25 -52.45 38.72
CA ASP A 831 17.54 -52.88 37.52
C ASP A 831 16.43 -51.86 37.19
N ILE A 832 16.62 -51.14 36.09
CA ILE A 832 15.76 -50.05 35.63
C ILE A 832 14.86 -50.60 34.52
N ARG A 833 13.58 -50.83 34.83
CA ARG A 833 12.57 -51.15 33.81
C ARG A 833 12.00 -49.85 33.25
N LEU A 834 11.89 -49.75 31.93
CA LEU A 834 11.33 -48.59 31.23
C LEU A 834 10.09 -49.00 30.44
N GLU A 835 9.16 -48.07 30.30
CA GLU A 835 7.92 -48.22 29.52
C GLU A 835 7.62 -46.91 28.80
N ALA A 836 7.52 -46.96 27.47
CA ALA A 836 7.44 -45.79 26.62
C ALA A 836 6.04 -45.60 26.05
N HIS A 837 5.27 -44.73 26.70
CA HIS A 837 3.87 -44.50 26.42
C HIS A 837 3.67 -43.44 25.33
N GLY A 838 2.66 -43.62 24.49
CA GLY A 838 2.43 -42.75 23.32
C GLY A 838 3.39 -42.98 22.13
N TYR A 839 4.05 -44.15 22.10
CA TYR A 839 4.86 -44.61 20.98
C TYR A 839 4.16 -45.75 20.21
N ALA A 840 4.28 -47.00 20.64
CA ALA A 840 3.72 -48.18 19.96
C ALA A 840 2.58 -48.84 20.76
N ASP A 841 1.83 -49.75 20.12
CA ASP A 841 0.97 -50.75 20.80
C ASP A 841 1.42 -52.17 20.38
N PRO A 842 1.92 -53.01 21.32
CA PRO A 842 2.15 -52.72 22.73
C PRO A 842 3.29 -51.70 22.95
N GLU A 843 3.22 -50.96 24.06
CA GLU A 843 4.21 -49.94 24.41
C GLU A 843 5.64 -50.52 24.49
N PRO A 844 6.66 -49.86 23.89
CA PRO A 844 8.04 -50.35 23.95
C PRO A 844 8.58 -50.35 25.38
N ARG A 845 9.35 -51.38 25.72
CA ARG A 845 9.83 -51.61 27.10
C ARG A 845 11.32 -51.92 27.14
N GLY A 846 12.04 -51.22 28.01
CA GLY A 846 13.46 -51.42 28.26
C GLY A 846 13.75 -52.12 29.58
N LEU A 847 14.91 -52.77 29.67
CA LEU A 847 15.55 -53.14 30.92
C LEU A 847 17.04 -52.77 30.83
N LEU A 848 17.47 -51.83 31.66
CA LEU A 848 18.87 -51.50 31.87
C LEU A 848 19.27 -51.98 33.27
N THR A 849 20.50 -52.45 33.45
CA THR A 849 21.03 -52.82 34.77
C THR A 849 22.31 -52.04 35.05
N LEU A 850 22.29 -51.21 36.10
CA LEU A 850 23.49 -50.56 36.61
C LEU A 850 24.18 -51.43 37.66
N THR A 851 25.50 -51.50 37.58
CA THR A 851 26.37 -52.11 38.59
C THR A 851 27.55 -51.19 38.85
N LYS A 852 28.35 -51.50 39.89
CA LYS A 852 29.59 -50.78 40.23
C LYS A 852 30.50 -50.49 39.03
N ASP A 853 30.55 -51.43 38.07
CA ASP A 853 31.47 -51.38 36.92
C ASP A 853 30.75 -51.25 35.56
N SER A 854 29.41 -51.07 35.53
CA SER A 854 28.65 -51.00 34.27
C SER A 854 28.87 -49.71 33.48
N GLY A 855 29.30 -48.64 34.15
CA GLY A 855 29.20 -47.28 33.63
C GLY A 855 27.74 -46.85 33.35
N PRO A 856 27.55 -45.71 32.66
CA PRO A 856 26.24 -45.28 32.16
C PRO A 856 25.65 -46.29 31.18
N GLN A 857 24.32 -46.39 31.16
CA GLN A 857 23.54 -47.19 30.22
C GLN A 857 22.51 -46.28 29.53
N THR A 858 22.21 -46.50 28.25
CA THR A 858 21.31 -45.61 27.48
C THR A 858 20.12 -46.38 26.95
N PHE A 859 18.92 -45.89 27.22
CA PHE A 859 17.70 -46.28 26.51
C PHE A 859 17.51 -45.34 25.31
N ARG A 860 17.18 -45.89 24.15
CA ARG A 860 17.00 -45.14 22.90
C ARG A 860 15.63 -45.43 22.34
N ILE A 861 14.86 -44.39 22.02
CA ILE A 861 13.55 -44.54 21.41
C ILE A 861 13.31 -43.46 20.35
N ARG A 862 12.64 -43.85 19.27
CA ARG A 862 12.17 -42.93 18.23
C ARG A 862 10.66 -43.04 17.99
N GLY A 863 10.05 -41.95 17.55
CA GLY A 863 8.61 -41.85 17.34
C GLY A 863 8.23 -40.85 16.25
N ALA A 864 7.09 -41.01 15.59
CA ALA A 864 6.62 -40.04 14.59
C ALA A 864 6.32 -38.67 15.23
N LEU A 865 6.60 -37.57 14.51
CA LEU A 865 6.22 -36.21 14.91
C LEU A 865 5.03 -35.69 14.07
N PRO A 866 4.07 -34.97 14.68
CA PRO A 866 3.92 -34.71 16.11
C PRO A 866 3.49 -35.97 16.88
N GLY A 867 3.94 -36.11 18.13
CA GLY A 867 3.50 -37.18 19.03
C GLY A 867 2.09 -36.96 19.58
N PRO A 868 1.42 -38.03 20.10
CA PRO A 868 0.15 -37.90 20.79
C PRO A 868 0.30 -37.17 22.14
N ASP A 869 -0.78 -36.55 22.61
CA ASP A 869 -0.83 -35.86 23.91
C ASP A 869 -0.40 -36.80 25.04
N GLY A 870 0.60 -36.39 25.81
CA GLY A 870 1.13 -37.15 26.94
C GLY A 870 2.07 -38.29 26.57
N ARG A 871 2.68 -38.32 25.36
CA ARG A 871 3.83 -39.18 25.04
C ARG A 871 4.97 -38.94 26.04
N GLY A 872 5.65 -40.01 26.46
CA GLY A 872 6.79 -39.93 27.37
C GLY A 872 7.43 -41.30 27.64
N VAL A 873 8.28 -41.36 28.68
CA VAL A 873 8.89 -42.61 29.16
C VAL A 873 8.82 -42.65 30.68
N THR A 874 8.16 -43.66 31.23
CA THR A 874 8.22 -44.00 32.66
C THR A 874 9.34 -44.99 32.91
N PHE A 875 9.91 -44.96 34.11
CA PHE A 875 10.85 -45.96 34.59
C PHE A 875 10.56 -46.38 36.03
N THR A 876 11.03 -47.57 36.40
CA THR A 876 10.88 -48.16 37.74
C THR A 876 12.19 -48.83 38.11
N VAL A 877 12.77 -48.43 39.25
CA VAL A 877 14.06 -48.94 39.74
C VAL A 877 13.83 -50.07 40.74
N THR A 878 14.28 -51.28 40.41
CA THR A 878 14.43 -52.39 41.35
C THR A 878 15.87 -52.45 41.86
N GLN A 879 16.07 -52.21 43.15
CA GLN A 879 17.34 -52.39 43.83
C GLN A 879 17.50 -53.84 44.27
N ASN A 880 18.53 -54.53 43.79
CA ASN A 880 18.91 -55.87 44.24
C ASN A 880 20.07 -55.78 45.23
N LEU A 881 19.96 -56.41 46.40
CA LEU A 881 20.95 -56.35 47.47
C LEU A 881 21.87 -57.59 47.48
N THR A 882 23.06 -57.46 48.07
CA THR A 882 24.09 -58.52 48.08
C THR A 882 23.74 -59.76 48.91
N ASP A 883 22.61 -59.75 49.62
CA ASP A 883 22.01 -60.89 50.33
C ASP A 883 20.96 -61.67 49.51
N GLY A 884 20.60 -61.19 48.32
CA GLY A 884 19.55 -61.77 47.48
C GLY A 884 18.13 -61.24 47.73
N THR A 885 17.95 -60.26 48.61
CA THR A 885 16.70 -59.50 48.71
C THR A 885 16.62 -58.41 47.65
N SER A 886 15.40 -57.96 47.33
CA SER A 886 15.15 -56.89 46.36
C SER A 886 14.08 -55.94 46.84
N GLU A 887 14.15 -54.71 46.35
CA GLU A 887 13.29 -53.58 46.70
C GLU A 887 12.96 -52.81 45.44
N THR A 888 11.84 -52.08 45.38
CA THR A 888 11.43 -51.38 44.15
C THR A 888 10.77 -50.05 44.47
N ALA A 889 11.32 -48.99 43.88
CA ALA A 889 10.78 -47.64 44.00
C ALA A 889 9.44 -47.49 43.27
N PRO A 890 8.60 -46.51 43.63
CA PRO A 890 7.46 -46.11 42.80
C PRO A 890 7.90 -45.74 41.38
N PRO A 891 7.05 -45.93 40.35
CA PRO A 891 7.35 -45.47 39.00
C PRO A 891 7.58 -43.94 38.96
N ALA A 892 8.56 -43.53 38.17
CA ALA A 892 8.91 -42.12 37.92
C ALA A 892 8.91 -41.84 36.42
N GLU A 893 8.80 -40.57 36.04
CA GLU A 893 8.87 -40.12 34.65
C GLU A 893 10.30 -39.68 34.31
N ALA A 894 10.84 -40.14 33.18
CA ALA A 894 12.11 -39.67 32.65
C ALA A 894 11.91 -38.33 31.94
N VAL A 895 11.86 -37.25 32.73
CA VAL A 895 11.72 -35.87 32.22
C VAL A 895 13.02 -35.41 31.56
N ASP A 896 14.16 -35.62 32.23
CA ASP A 896 15.49 -35.30 31.70
C ASP A 896 16.09 -36.45 30.87
N ASP A 897 16.95 -36.10 29.90
CA ASP A 897 17.68 -37.08 29.07
C ASP A 897 18.91 -37.69 29.80
N VAL A 898 19.23 -37.22 31.01
CA VAL A 898 20.21 -37.86 31.90
C VAL A 898 19.58 -38.06 33.28
N VAL A 899 19.42 -39.31 33.69
CA VAL A 899 18.84 -39.72 34.98
C VAL A 899 19.92 -40.32 35.87
N VAL A 900 20.24 -39.62 36.95
CA VAL A 900 21.18 -40.11 37.98
C VAL A 900 20.42 -41.00 38.95
N VAL A 901 20.78 -42.29 39.01
CA VAL A 901 20.09 -43.30 39.83
C VAL A 901 20.88 -43.55 41.12
N HIS A 902 20.25 -43.25 42.25
CA HIS A 902 20.78 -43.49 43.59
C HIS A 902 20.36 -44.85 44.13
N ASP A 903 20.98 -45.28 45.24
CA ASP A 903 20.41 -46.35 46.06
C ASP A 903 19.12 -45.90 46.78
N LEU A 904 18.35 -46.86 47.26
CA LEU A 904 17.08 -46.63 47.98
C LEU A 904 17.28 -46.64 49.51
N LEU A 905 18.44 -46.19 50.00
CA LEU A 905 18.86 -46.34 51.38
C LEU A 905 18.86 -44.97 52.07
N GLU A 906 17.93 -44.72 52.99
CA GLU A 906 17.71 -43.39 53.60
C GLU A 906 18.96 -42.85 54.33
N SER A 907 19.76 -43.74 54.91
CA SER A 907 20.95 -43.34 55.67
C SER A 907 21.93 -44.49 55.87
N ALA A 908 22.99 -44.25 56.65
CA ALA A 908 23.90 -45.28 57.12
C ALA A 908 24.19 -45.12 58.62
N LEU A 909 24.34 -46.26 59.31
CA LEU A 909 24.89 -46.37 60.65
C LEU A 909 26.36 -46.82 60.53
N GLU A 910 27.28 -45.95 60.94
CA GLU A 910 28.72 -46.28 61.01
C GLU A 910 29.12 -46.49 62.47
N VAL A 911 29.39 -47.76 62.83
CA VAL A 911 29.86 -48.16 64.16
C VAL A 911 31.38 -48.32 64.15
N VAL A 912 32.06 -47.59 65.03
CA VAL A 912 33.51 -47.57 65.16
C VAL A 912 33.92 -48.37 66.41
N PHE A 913 34.45 -49.56 66.20
CA PHE A 913 34.93 -50.45 67.26
C PHE A 913 36.40 -50.17 67.59
N VAL A 914 36.70 -49.79 68.84
CA VAL A 914 38.04 -49.37 69.28
C VAL A 914 38.71 -50.48 70.12
N PRO A 915 39.83 -51.08 69.68
CA PRO A 915 40.57 -52.07 70.46
C PRO A 915 40.98 -51.57 71.86
N GLN A 916 40.56 -52.26 72.91
CA GLN A 916 40.88 -51.97 74.33
C GLN A 916 41.05 -53.27 75.16
N PHE A 917 41.75 -54.25 74.58
CA PHE A 917 42.07 -55.55 75.18
C PHE A 917 43.59 -55.79 75.25
N ASP A 918 44.05 -56.79 76.01
CA ASP A 918 45.47 -57.13 76.12
C ASP A 918 45.96 -57.94 74.89
N ALA A 919 46.77 -57.30 74.06
CA ALA A 919 47.41 -57.88 72.88
C ALA A 919 48.40 -59.01 73.18
N ALA A 920 48.80 -59.22 74.44
CA ALA A 920 49.59 -60.39 74.86
C ALA A 920 48.73 -61.62 75.20
N ALA A 921 47.44 -61.42 75.51
CA ALA A 921 46.50 -62.49 75.88
C ALA A 921 45.58 -62.92 74.72
N VAL A 922 45.30 -62.00 73.80
CA VAL A 922 44.41 -62.20 72.65
C VAL A 922 45.22 -62.42 71.36
N ALA A 923 44.86 -63.45 70.58
CA ALA A 923 45.40 -63.70 69.25
C ALA A 923 44.44 -63.24 68.13
N THR A 924 43.13 -63.37 68.33
CA THR A 924 42.08 -62.98 67.38
C THR A 924 40.84 -62.47 68.14
N VAL A 925 40.14 -61.47 67.59
CA VAL A 925 38.78 -61.09 68.02
C VAL A 925 37.83 -61.17 66.84
N PHE A 926 36.66 -61.74 67.06
CA PHE A 926 35.52 -61.61 66.15
C PHE A 926 34.54 -60.57 66.70
N ILE A 927 34.22 -59.57 65.89
CA ILE A 927 33.11 -58.65 66.07
C ILE A 927 31.94 -59.24 65.29
N ASP A 928 30.93 -59.76 65.99
CA ASP A 928 29.64 -60.10 65.38
C ASP A 928 28.67 -58.92 65.67
N LEU A 929 28.12 -58.31 64.63
CA LEU A 929 27.10 -57.26 64.70
C LEU A 929 25.82 -57.76 64.03
N GLU A 930 24.67 -57.48 64.63
CA GLU A 930 23.37 -57.60 63.97
C GLU A 930 22.58 -56.28 64.05
N TYR A 931 22.01 -55.85 62.94
CA TYR A 931 21.01 -54.79 62.85
C TYR A 931 19.68 -55.40 62.37
N ARG A 932 18.56 -54.96 62.94
CA ARG A 932 17.21 -55.47 62.65
C ARG A 932 16.21 -54.32 62.58
N ASP A 933 15.57 -54.22 61.43
CA ASP A 933 14.48 -53.31 61.11
C ASP A 933 13.28 -54.18 60.71
N ASP A 934 12.51 -54.60 61.71
CA ASP A 934 11.35 -55.50 61.50
C ASP A 934 10.22 -54.80 60.74
N ALA A 935 10.16 -53.45 60.77
CA ALA A 935 9.15 -52.67 60.05
C ALA A 935 9.37 -52.74 58.54
N ASN A 936 10.62 -52.59 58.08
CA ASN A 936 11.01 -52.72 56.68
C ASN A 936 11.53 -54.11 56.31
N SER A 937 11.28 -55.12 57.17
CA SER A 937 11.67 -56.53 57.00
C SER A 937 13.14 -56.73 56.60
N TYR A 938 14.04 -55.99 57.26
CA TYR A 938 15.44 -55.82 56.88
C TYR A 938 16.38 -56.21 58.02
N VAL A 939 17.30 -57.14 57.75
CA VAL A 939 18.23 -57.69 58.73
C VAL A 939 19.63 -57.72 58.15
N ARG A 940 20.61 -57.22 58.91
CA ARG A 940 22.03 -57.20 58.53
C ARG A 940 22.85 -57.88 59.61
N GLU A 941 23.43 -59.03 59.31
CA GLU A 941 24.36 -59.75 60.20
C GLU A 941 25.77 -59.65 59.62
N VAL A 942 26.69 -58.99 60.32
CA VAL A 942 28.06 -58.69 59.87
C VAL A 942 29.08 -59.26 60.85
N ARG A 943 29.98 -60.11 60.36
CA ARG A 943 31.14 -60.59 61.12
C ARG A 943 32.44 -60.01 60.57
N ARG A 944 33.24 -59.39 61.45
CA ARG A 944 34.62 -58.99 61.15
C ARG A 944 35.59 -59.69 62.09
N GLU A 945 36.64 -60.28 61.53
CA GLU A 945 37.76 -60.86 62.26
C GLU A 945 38.92 -59.87 62.28
N ILE A 946 39.55 -59.68 63.44
CA ILE A 946 40.75 -58.86 63.61
C ILE A 946 41.82 -59.60 64.43
N PRO A 947 43.11 -59.38 64.15
CA PRO A 947 44.20 -59.94 64.97
C PRO A 947 44.26 -59.25 66.34
N GLY A 948 44.80 -59.93 67.33
CA GLY A 948 45.08 -59.37 68.67
C GLY A 948 46.11 -58.24 68.68
N THR A 949 46.83 -58.04 67.57
CA THR A 949 47.73 -56.89 67.34
C THR A 949 47.03 -55.66 66.74
N GLN A 950 45.71 -55.72 66.50
CA GLN A 950 44.94 -54.60 65.95
C GLN A 950 44.87 -53.45 66.96
N VAL A 951 45.44 -52.30 66.61
CA VAL A 951 45.39 -51.05 67.41
C VAL A 951 44.48 -49.98 66.79
N GLU A 952 44.33 -49.98 65.47
CA GLU A 952 43.49 -48.99 64.77
C GLU A 952 41.99 -49.32 64.90
N PRO A 953 41.10 -48.33 65.05
CA PRO A 953 39.66 -48.56 65.12
C PRO A 953 39.07 -49.23 63.87
N VAL A 954 38.22 -50.22 64.10
CA VAL A 954 37.56 -51.02 63.07
C VAL A 954 36.19 -50.42 62.78
N ARG A 955 35.93 -50.03 61.54
CA ARG A 955 34.63 -49.46 61.15
C ARG A 955 33.74 -50.54 60.54
N ILE A 956 32.50 -50.61 60.99
CA ILE A 956 31.42 -51.37 60.34
C ILE A 956 30.33 -50.39 59.95
N ARG A 957 30.05 -50.31 58.65
CA ARG A 957 29.00 -49.49 58.06
C ARG A 957 27.81 -50.39 57.73
N ILE A 958 26.61 -49.88 57.95
CA ILE A 958 25.34 -50.55 57.65
C ILE A 958 24.45 -49.50 56.99
N ALA A 959 23.99 -49.73 55.77
CA ALA A 959 22.96 -48.89 55.19
C ALA A 959 21.59 -49.19 55.87
N LEU A 960 20.81 -48.15 56.10
CA LEU A 960 19.53 -48.17 56.83
C LEU A 960 18.36 -47.97 55.86
N ARG A 961 17.22 -48.62 56.17
CA ARG A 961 15.93 -48.34 55.52
C ARG A 961 15.13 -47.28 56.27
N ASP A 962 15.02 -47.40 57.58
CA ASP A 962 14.57 -46.33 58.48
C ASP A 962 15.78 -45.47 58.92
N GLY A 963 15.80 -44.20 58.53
CA GLY A 963 16.87 -43.25 58.87
C GLY A 963 16.97 -42.88 60.36
N ASP A 964 15.91 -43.07 61.15
CA ASP A 964 15.86 -42.79 62.60
C ASP A 964 16.16 -44.04 63.45
N LEU A 965 15.99 -45.25 62.91
CA LEU A 965 16.31 -46.51 63.59
C LEU A 965 17.83 -46.74 63.69
N ARG A 966 18.43 -46.21 64.78
CA ARG A 966 19.87 -46.33 65.07
C ARG A 966 20.26 -47.48 66.00
N THR A 967 19.30 -48.32 66.40
CA THR A 967 19.54 -49.42 67.34
C THR A 967 20.08 -50.66 66.65
N TYR A 968 21.13 -51.26 67.22
CA TYR A 968 21.74 -52.51 66.75
C TYR A 968 22.19 -53.35 67.96
N ARG A 969 22.57 -54.61 67.74
CA ARG A 969 23.24 -55.43 68.76
C ARG A 969 24.60 -55.92 68.28
N HIS A 970 25.55 -56.04 69.20
CA HIS A 970 26.89 -56.55 68.90
C HIS A 970 27.39 -57.49 70.00
N ARG A 971 28.35 -58.36 69.66
CA ARG A 971 29.13 -59.13 70.64
C ARG A 971 30.57 -59.28 70.16
N PHE A 972 31.44 -59.59 71.12
CA PHE A 972 32.84 -59.93 70.86
C PHE A 972 33.09 -61.40 71.20
N THR A 973 33.90 -62.07 70.38
CA THR A 973 34.46 -63.39 70.69
C THR A 973 35.98 -63.31 70.64
N PHE A 974 36.63 -63.42 71.80
CA PHE A 974 38.08 -63.40 71.94
C PHE A 974 38.65 -64.81 71.87
N SER A 975 39.77 -64.97 71.15
CA SER A 975 40.52 -66.22 71.04
C SER A 975 42.00 -65.97 71.26
N GLY A 976 42.68 -66.86 72.00
CA GLY A 976 44.10 -66.77 72.29
C GLY A 976 44.65 -68.06 72.91
N PRO A 977 45.95 -68.12 73.27
CA PRO A 977 46.58 -69.31 73.85
C PRO A 977 45.96 -69.71 75.20
N GLY A 978 45.00 -70.64 75.18
CA GLY A 978 44.21 -71.02 76.36
C GLY A 978 43.02 -70.11 76.66
N LEU A 979 42.72 -69.15 75.77
CA LEU A 979 41.60 -68.20 75.89
C LEU A 979 40.55 -68.46 74.81
N PHE A 980 39.30 -68.63 75.23
CA PHE A 980 38.11 -68.51 74.38
C PHE A 980 36.99 -67.88 75.22
N ASP A 981 36.64 -66.63 74.92
CA ASP A 981 35.57 -65.88 75.59
C ASP A 981 34.59 -65.38 74.53
N GLN A 982 33.40 -65.97 74.46
CA GLN A 982 32.30 -65.49 73.63
C GLN A 982 31.26 -64.79 74.52
N ARG A 983 31.07 -63.50 74.27
CA ARG A 983 30.14 -62.69 75.07
C ARG A 983 28.72 -62.72 74.51
N ALA A 984 27.77 -62.39 75.38
CA ALA A 984 26.38 -62.17 74.99
C ALA A 984 26.27 -60.96 74.05
N PHE A 985 25.19 -60.92 73.26
CA PHE A 985 24.84 -59.72 72.50
C PHE A 985 24.43 -58.57 73.44
N VAL A 986 24.98 -57.40 73.16
CA VAL A 986 24.66 -56.12 73.80
C VAL A 986 23.97 -55.23 72.78
N GLU A 987 22.75 -54.79 73.10
CA GLU A 987 22.00 -53.81 72.31
C GLU A 987 22.54 -52.39 72.60
N SER A 988 22.68 -51.56 71.56
CA SER A 988 23.26 -50.23 71.65
C SER A 988 22.77 -49.30 70.52
N THR A 989 22.91 -48.00 70.75
CA THR A 989 22.83 -46.93 69.74
C THR A 989 24.13 -46.14 69.63
N GLU A 990 25.19 -46.53 70.37
CA GLU A 990 26.49 -45.85 70.36
C GLU A 990 27.25 -46.13 69.06
N ILE A 991 27.71 -45.07 68.39
CA ILE A 991 28.55 -45.17 67.18
C ILE A 991 30.04 -45.41 67.46
N LEU A 992 30.45 -45.48 68.73
CA LEU A 992 31.84 -45.66 69.15
C LEU A 992 31.92 -46.66 70.31
N VAL A 993 32.26 -47.92 70.03
CA VAL A 993 32.23 -49.02 71.01
C VAL A 993 33.63 -49.50 71.36
N PRO A 994 34.05 -49.50 72.63
CA PRO A 994 35.34 -50.06 73.03
C PRO A 994 35.27 -51.60 73.07
N ILE A 995 36.12 -52.27 72.29
CA ILE A 995 36.34 -53.72 72.34
C ILE A 995 37.15 -54.03 73.60
N ARG A 996 36.46 -54.43 74.67
CA ARG A 996 37.02 -54.87 75.97
C ARG A 996 36.56 -56.28 76.25
#